data_AF-A0A254N4K2-F1
#
_entry.id   AF-A0A254N4K2-F1
#
_cell.length_a   1.000
_cell.length_b   1.000
_cell.length_c   1.000
_cell.angle_alpha   90.00
_cell.angle_beta   90.00
_cell.angle_gamma   90.00
#
_symmetry.space_group_name_H-M   'P 1'
#
loop_
_entity.id
_entity.type
_entity.pdbx_description
1 polymer ?
#
loop_
_entity_poly.entity_id
_entity_poly.type
_entity_poly.pdbx_seq_one_letter_code
_entity_poly.pdbx_strand_id
1 'polypeptide(L)'
;MATGDQQHRPHLFPQGTCSVEGYTAKPIGGGAKPTVPAKDRQQHAGALRAQLAQVATAQQQRVAEQAEAGVQSAIGIQVEFESEQGVAMAAASLARDHRGIELMNVRHQGAQILATVFVPQGKLSHFENLITEYVDGKTSKNGTPLDHQALVDAISALRVATFDSLWTDDVAALPDTADQAIWWEAWLPLGGHAERTLADFRKVTGMAGLRVSDRVLHFPERMVAQVHGTKHQFLQSPLVLNMIAELRRAKTTAEFFANLPLGEQADWQDDLLQRLVPEPTGNAYVTLLDTGVNHGHPLLAPFVADEDRHAIEPAWGPDDANGHGSELAGLALLGDLTAALAENAPLVVPHRLESVKVLRGPGDNEGESFGAITAEAVARVEITDVERRRVFAMAVSSTDGRDRGRPSSWSAEVDRLACDYEGQGATRRLFVLSAGNTNDSAAWAAYPHSLSTSSIHDPGQAWNALTVGAYSEMTTISADAPAYQPIACAGGLSPYTTTSATWQQGWPYKPDIVMEGGNAAIEASGFTSSMDSLSLLTTGHEPHERLFALSWATSASTGLAAGMCARIAASYPSFWPETVRGLMVHSARWTPPMLDTYTPGGQRNQATMRQLLRHCGYGVPSLKRALYSASNSLTMIVQDLIQPYHKVDGWQRGGCTRAVSYGFAMSRWNRCR
;
A
#
# COMPACT_ATOMS: atom_id res chain seq x y z
N MET A 1 -3.62 31.54 -1.87
CA MET A 1 -4.22 31.43 -3.22
C MET A 1 -4.97 30.13 -3.30
N ALA A 2 -6.23 30.19 -3.75
CA ALA A 2 -7.13 29.05 -3.79
C ALA A 2 -6.96 28.27 -5.09
N THR A 3 -6.31 27.11 -5.00
CA THR A 3 -6.49 25.96 -5.89
C THR A 3 -6.70 24.74 -5.00
N GLY A 4 -7.70 24.83 -4.12
CA GLY A 4 -8.05 23.73 -3.21
C GLY A 4 -8.93 22.73 -3.94
N ASP A 5 -8.38 21.56 -4.21
CA ASP A 5 -9.15 20.38 -4.61
C ASP A 5 -10.34 20.22 -3.64
N GLN A 6 -11.57 20.42 -4.13
CA GLN A 6 -12.79 20.51 -3.29
C GLN A 6 -13.06 19.22 -2.49
N GLN A 7 -12.32 18.16 -2.74
CA GLN A 7 -12.47 16.86 -2.11
C GLN A 7 -11.73 16.71 -0.77
N HIS A 8 -10.67 17.48 -0.48
CA HIS A 8 -9.88 17.32 0.76
C HIS A 8 -10.13 18.49 1.71
N ARG A 9 -10.72 18.19 2.87
CA ARG A 9 -11.00 19.19 3.92
C ARG A 9 -10.27 18.81 5.21
N PRO A 10 -9.87 19.79 6.03
CA PRO A 10 -9.31 19.50 7.36
C PRO A 10 -10.32 18.73 8.22
N HIS A 11 -9.82 18.05 9.24
CA HIS A 11 -10.66 17.38 10.24
C HIS A 11 -11.45 18.39 11.08
N LEU A 12 -12.63 17.98 11.58
CA LEU A 12 -13.31 18.77 12.59
C LEU A 12 -12.62 18.57 13.94
N PHE A 13 -12.23 19.68 14.56
CA PHE A 13 -11.54 19.69 15.83
C PHE A 13 -12.28 20.63 16.81
N PRO A 14 -13.44 20.21 17.35
CA PRO A 14 -14.17 21.01 18.34
C PRO A 14 -13.34 21.14 19.62
N GLN A 15 -13.28 22.37 20.16
CA GLN A 15 -12.60 22.70 21.40
C GLN A 15 -13.60 23.23 22.42
N GLY A 16 -13.43 22.86 23.69
CA GLY A 16 -14.27 23.36 24.80
C GLY A 16 -15.73 22.90 24.76
N THR A 17 -16.01 21.75 24.14
CA THR A 17 -17.39 21.22 23.98
C THR A 17 -17.75 20.11 24.96
N CYS A 18 -16.94 19.86 26.00
CA CYS A 18 -17.14 18.74 26.92
C CYS A 18 -18.12 19.05 28.06
N SER A 19 -18.91 18.06 28.42
CA SER A 19 -19.76 18.02 29.61
C SER A 19 -19.51 16.69 30.35
N VAL A 20 -19.64 16.70 31.68
CA VAL A 20 -19.45 15.51 32.51
C VAL A 20 -20.80 14.82 32.67
N GLU A 21 -20.92 13.58 32.21
CA GLU A 21 -22.14 12.77 32.31
C GLU A 21 -21.86 11.36 32.88
N GLY A 22 -22.85 10.77 33.56
CA GLY A 22 -22.78 9.39 34.05
C GLY A 22 -23.10 8.36 32.97
N TYR A 23 -22.37 7.24 32.95
CA TYR A 23 -22.47 6.21 31.90
C TYR A 23 -23.86 5.52 31.82
N THR A 24 -24.43 5.38 30.62
CA THR A 24 -25.61 4.54 30.31
C THR A 24 -25.50 3.88 28.92
N ALA A 25 -25.87 2.60 28.79
CA ALA A 25 -25.72 1.82 27.55
C ALA A 25 -27.01 1.77 26.67
N LYS A 26 -26.88 1.63 25.33
CA LYS A 26 -28.00 1.47 24.37
C LYS A 26 -27.73 0.39 23.27
N PRO A 27 -28.79 -0.24 22.69
CA PRO A 27 -28.68 -1.29 21.65
C PRO A 27 -28.88 -0.77 20.20
N ILE A 28 -28.48 -1.56 19.18
CA ILE A 28 -28.40 -1.23 17.73
C ILE A 28 -29.31 -2.15 16.88
N GLY A 29 -29.94 -1.62 15.80
CA GLY A 29 -30.71 -2.37 14.77
C GLY A 29 -30.38 -1.92 13.32
N GLY A 30 -30.52 -2.84 12.34
CA GLY A 30 -30.00 -2.74 10.95
C GLY A 30 -31.06 -2.54 9.83
N GLY A 31 -30.59 -2.43 8.57
CA GLY A 31 -31.43 -2.13 7.38
C GLY A 31 -31.06 -2.91 6.10
N ALA A 32 -32.02 -3.00 5.16
CA ALA A 32 -32.05 -3.85 3.95
C ALA A 32 -31.76 -3.11 2.61
N LYS A 33 -31.56 -3.86 1.51
CA LYS A 33 -31.12 -3.42 0.15
C LYS A 33 -32.26 -3.28 -0.90
N PRO A 34 -32.05 -2.53 -2.03
CA PRO A 34 -33.05 -2.30 -3.10
C PRO A 34 -32.85 -3.11 -4.41
N THR A 35 -33.87 -3.14 -5.28
CA THR A 35 -34.00 -3.84 -6.59
C THR A 35 -34.11 -2.87 -7.80
N VAL A 36 -33.75 -3.33 -9.01
CA VAL A 36 -33.61 -2.56 -10.29
C VAL A 36 -34.84 -2.68 -11.22
N PRO A 37 -35.24 -1.66 -12.04
CA PRO A 37 -36.41 -1.67 -12.94
C PRO A 37 -36.19 -2.29 -14.34
N ALA A 38 -37.27 -2.62 -15.07
CA ALA A 38 -37.28 -3.24 -16.41
C ALA A 38 -37.16 -2.23 -17.59
N LYS A 39 -36.50 -2.62 -18.70
CA LYS A 39 -36.23 -1.81 -19.92
C LYS A 39 -37.15 -2.15 -21.12
N ASP A 40 -37.28 -1.22 -22.08
CA ASP A 40 -37.91 -1.44 -23.41
C ASP A 40 -36.93 -2.10 -24.39
N ARG A 41 -37.26 -3.33 -24.84
CA ARG A 41 -36.38 -4.17 -25.66
C ARG A 41 -36.11 -3.61 -27.05
N GLN A 42 -37.10 -2.99 -27.70
CA GLN A 42 -36.96 -2.52 -29.09
C GLN A 42 -36.03 -1.32 -29.15
N GLN A 43 -36.24 -0.37 -28.23
CA GLN A 43 -35.40 0.82 -28.14
C GLN A 43 -33.95 0.46 -27.77
N HIS A 44 -33.77 -0.42 -26.78
CA HIS A 44 -32.44 -0.85 -26.31
C HIS A 44 -31.66 -1.59 -27.41
N ALA A 45 -32.29 -2.56 -28.07
CA ALA A 45 -31.68 -3.30 -29.17
C ALA A 45 -31.32 -2.39 -30.36
N GLY A 46 -32.14 -1.38 -30.65
CA GLY A 46 -31.86 -0.38 -31.68
C GLY A 46 -30.58 0.41 -31.40
N ALA A 47 -30.37 0.84 -30.16
CA ALA A 47 -29.16 1.55 -29.74
C ALA A 47 -27.90 0.66 -29.87
N LEU A 48 -27.97 -0.58 -29.39
CA LEU A 48 -26.84 -1.52 -29.47
C LEU A 48 -26.48 -1.89 -30.92
N ARG A 49 -27.47 -2.04 -31.81
CA ARG A 49 -27.22 -2.28 -33.25
C ARG A 49 -26.49 -1.11 -33.92
N ALA A 50 -26.88 0.12 -33.60
CA ALA A 50 -26.21 1.31 -34.14
C ALA A 50 -24.75 1.39 -33.68
N GLN A 51 -24.49 1.11 -32.41
CA GLN A 51 -23.13 1.03 -31.85
C GLN A 51 -22.30 -0.09 -32.51
N LEU A 52 -22.91 -1.26 -32.74
CA LEU A 52 -22.23 -2.40 -33.37
C LEU A 52 -21.87 -2.11 -34.84
N ALA A 53 -22.69 -1.34 -35.56
CA ALA A 53 -22.37 -0.88 -36.91
C ALA A 53 -21.16 0.08 -36.95
N GLN A 54 -20.99 0.92 -35.92
CA GLN A 54 -19.80 1.76 -35.77
C GLN A 54 -18.55 0.92 -35.52
N VAL A 55 -18.65 -0.09 -34.66
CA VAL A 55 -17.57 -1.07 -34.41
C VAL A 55 -17.21 -1.83 -35.69
N ALA A 56 -18.19 -2.24 -36.50
CA ALA A 56 -17.94 -2.91 -37.77
C ALA A 56 -17.18 -2.04 -38.77
N THR A 57 -17.50 -0.75 -38.85
CA THR A 57 -16.78 0.22 -39.70
C THR A 57 -15.32 0.37 -39.23
N ALA A 58 -15.11 0.50 -37.93
CA ALA A 58 -13.76 0.55 -37.36
C ALA A 58 -12.99 -0.77 -37.60
N GLN A 59 -13.64 -1.92 -37.54
CA GLN A 59 -13.01 -3.22 -37.82
C GLN A 59 -12.47 -3.26 -39.25
N GLN A 60 -13.22 -2.75 -40.24
CA GLN A 60 -12.78 -2.69 -41.63
C GLN A 60 -11.53 -1.83 -41.80
N GLN A 61 -11.46 -0.68 -41.12
CA GLN A 61 -10.27 0.19 -41.13
C GLN A 61 -9.06 -0.50 -40.51
N ARG A 62 -9.23 -1.12 -39.33
CA ARG A 62 -8.16 -1.87 -38.63
C ARG A 62 -7.59 -3.01 -39.49
N VAL A 63 -8.46 -3.73 -40.20
CA VAL A 63 -8.03 -4.82 -41.11
C VAL A 63 -7.16 -4.27 -42.24
N ALA A 64 -7.53 -3.12 -42.82
CA ALA A 64 -6.76 -2.50 -43.90
C ALA A 64 -5.39 -2.01 -43.40
N GLU A 65 -5.34 -1.36 -42.24
CA GLU A 65 -4.10 -0.92 -41.59
C GLU A 65 -3.17 -2.10 -41.25
N GLN A 66 -3.71 -3.21 -40.74
CA GLN A 66 -2.94 -4.43 -40.45
C GLN A 66 -2.34 -5.04 -41.73
N ALA A 67 -3.09 -5.04 -42.83
CA ALA A 67 -2.61 -5.54 -44.11
C ALA A 67 -1.49 -4.65 -44.68
N GLU A 68 -1.61 -3.32 -44.59
CA GLU A 68 -0.59 -2.36 -45.02
C GLU A 68 0.69 -2.47 -44.19
N ALA A 69 0.56 -2.62 -42.86
CA ALA A 69 1.68 -2.85 -41.97
C ALA A 69 2.30 -4.26 -42.11
N GLY A 70 1.72 -5.15 -42.92
CA GLY A 70 2.18 -6.52 -43.14
C GLY A 70 2.20 -7.35 -41.85
N VAL A 71 1.20 -7.17 -40.99
CA VAL A 71 0.99 -7.93 -39.75
C VAL A 71 0.39 -9.29 -40.10
N GLN A 72 0.92 -10.37 -39.53
CA GLN A 72 0.50 -11.75 -39.83
C GLN A 72 -0.33 -12.43 -38.73
N SER A 73 -0.49 -11.78 -37.58
CA SER A 73 -1.32 -12.22 -36.45
C SER A 73 -2.82 -12.15 -36.76
N ALA A 74 -3.66 -12.70 -35.86
CA ALA A 74 -5.11 -12.74 -36.03
C ALA A 74 -5.71 -11.33 -36.27
N ILE A 75 -6.53 -11.22 -37.31
CA ILE A 75 -7.17 -9.97 -37.75
C ILE A 75 -8.49 -9.80 -36.98
N GLY A 76 -8.68 -8.64 -36.34
CA GLY A 76 -9.88 -8.39 -35.52
C GLY A 76 -9.93 -7.00 -34.90
N ILE A 77 -10.87 -6.79 -33.98
CA ILE A 77 -11.05 -5.55 -33.24
C ILE A 77 -11.36 -5.83 -31.78
N GLN A 78 -10.86 -4.98 -30.87
CA GLN A 78 -11.27 -5.02 -29.47
C GLN A 78 -12.52 -4.17 -29.22
N VAL A 79 -13.50 -4.74 -28.52
CA VAL A 79 -14.80 -4.14 -28.21
C VAL A 79 -15.00 -4.10 -26.70
N GLU A 80 -15.25 -2.92 -26.14
CA GLU A 80 -15.60 -2.73 -24.74
C GLU A 80 -17.12 -2.73 -24.58
N PHE A 81 -17.62 -3.56 -23.66
CA PHE A 81 -19.01 -3.66 -23.23
C PHE A 81 -19.15 -3.01 -21.86
N GLU A 82 -20.08 -2.07 -21.74
CA GLU A 82 -20.40 -1.39 -20.48
C GLU A 82 -21.65 -1.98 -19.86
N SER A 83 -21.64 -2.24 -18.55
CA SER A 83 -22.84 -2.66 -17.83
C SER A 83 -23.76 -1.48 -17.49
N GLU A 84 -24.97 -1.78 -17.05
CA GLU A 84 -25.82 -0.85 -16.29
C GLU A 84 -25.26 -0.64 -14.87
N GLN A 85 -25.58 0.53 -14.28
CA GLN A 85 -25.17 0.88 -12.93
C GLN A 85 -25.83 -0.05 -11.90
N GLY A 86 -25.01 -0.77 -11.10
CA GLY A 86 -25.49 -1.66 -10.05
C GLY A 86 -26.05 -3.00 -10.54
N VAL A 87 -25.88 -3.33 -11.82
CA VAL A 87 -26.29 -4.61 -12.41
C VAL A 87 -25.04 -5.46 -12.69
N ALA A 88 -25.03 -6.70 -12.22
CA ALA A 88 -23.98 -7.64 -12.53
C ALA A 88 -24.05 -8.07 -14.01
N MET A 89 -22.95 -7.94 -14.75
CA MET A 89 -22.80 -8.45 -16.11
C MET A 89 -21.99 -9.74 -16.09
N ALA A 90 -22.50 -10.80 -16.73
CA ALA A 90 -21.80 -12.07 -16.87
C ALA A 90 -20.69 -11.96 -17.93
N ALA A 91 -19.61 -11.22 -17.66
CA ALA A 91 -18.56 -10.90 -18.62
C ALA A 91 -17.95 -12.13 -19.33
N ALA A 92 -17.77 -13.24 -18.62
CA ALA A 92 -17.29 -14.50 -19.20
C ALA A 92 -18.19 -15.06 -20.32
N SER A 93 -19.48 -14.72 -20.32
CA SER A 93 -20.41 -15.17 -21.36
C SER A 93 -20.24 -14.45 -22.71
N LEU A 94 -19.48 -13.34 -22.74
CA LEU A 94 -19.11 -12.62 -23.96
C LEU A 94 -18.00 -13.35 -24.75
N ALA A 95 -17.22 -14.21 -24.10
CA ALA A 95 -16.16 -15.00 -24.74
C ALA A 95 -16.72 -16.27 -25.43
N ARG A 96 -16.07 -16.63 -26.54
CA ARG A 96 -16.30 -17.85 -27.33
C ARG A 96 -14.97 -18.32 -27.91
N ASP A 97 -14.15 -18.99 -27.10
CA ASP A 97 -12.80 -19.44 -27.48
C ASP A 97 -12.81 -20.29 -28.76
N HIS A 98 -13.79 -21.19 -28.91
CA HIS A 98 -13.97 -22.01 -30.12
C HIS A 98 -14.28 -21.20 -31.40
N ARG A 99 -14.67 -19.92 -31.27
CA ARG A 99 -14.88 -18.97 -32.39
C ARG A 99 -13.77 -17.92 -32.47
N GLY A 100 -12.77 -17.98 -31.59
CA GLY A 100 -11.69 -17.00 -31.45
C GLY A 100 -12.11 -15.68 -30.81
N ILE A 101 -13.29 -15.59 -30.19
CA ILE A 101 -13.71 -14.39 -29.43
C ILE A 101 -13.17 -14.55 -28.01
N GLU A 102 -12.23 -13.70 -27.62
CA GLU A 102 -11.49 -13.84 -26.37
C GLU A 102 -11.80 -12.67 -25.43
N LEU A 103 -11.97 -12.95 -24.14
CA LEU A 103 -12.07 -11.91 -23.12
C LEU A 103 -10.67 -11.39 -22.78
N MET A 104 -10.45 -10.10 -23.02
CA MET A 104 -9.15 -9.45 -22.84
C MET A 104 -8.96 -9.03 -21.39
N ASN A 105 -9.92 -8.25 -20.86
CA ASN A 105 -9.92 -7.75 -19.50
C ASN A 105 -11.35 -7.45 -18.99
N VAL A 106 -11.50 -7.37 -17.67
CA VAL A 106 -12.72 -6.92 -16.98
C VAL A 106 -12.33 -5.90 -15.92
N ARG A 107 -13.01 -4.76 -15.91
CA ARG A 107 -12.72 -3.63 -15.01
C ARG A 107 -13.99 -3.20 -14.28
N HIS A 108 -13.81 -2.61 -13.10
CA HIS A 108 -14.91 -2.07 -12.29
C HIS A 108 -14.77 -0.55 -12.18
N GLN A 109 -15.79 0.20 -12.62
CA GLN A 109 -15.85 1.65 -12.50
C GLN A 109 -17.06 2.04 -11.65
N GLY A 110 -16.83 2.24 -10.34
CA GLY A 110 -17.91 2.47 -9.38
C GLY A 110 -18.84 1.25 -9.27
N ALA A 111 -20.11 1.41 -9.65
CA ALA A 111 -21.08 0.31 -9.70
C ALA A 111 -21.25 -0.30 -11.10
N GLN A 112 -20.41 0.09 -12.07
CA GLN A 112 -20.42 -0.38 -13.45
C GLN A 112 -19.30 -1.40 -13.70
N ILE A 113 -19.55 -2.38 -14.56
CA ILE A 113 -18.58 -3.36 -15.04
C ILE A 113 -18.28 -3.05 -16.50
N LEU A 114 -17.00 -2.97 -16.86
CA LEU A 114 -16.51 -2.79 -18.22
C LEU A 114 -15.79 -4.08 -18.64
N ALA A 115 -16.18 -4.68 -19.76
CA ALA A 115 -15.55 -5.91 -20.27
C ALA A 115 -15.04 -5.72 -21.69
N THR A 116 -13.76 -5.92 -21.92
CA THR A 116 -13.14 -5.79 -23.25
C THR A 116 -12.93 -7.17 -23.86
N VAL A 117 -13.42 -7.39 -25.08
CA VAL A 117 -13.25 -8.65 -25.82
C VAL A 117 -12.60 -8.41 -27.17
N PHE A 118 -11.74 -9.32 -27.61
CA PHE A 118 -11.23 -9.35 -28.97
C PHE A 118 -12.20 -10.11 -29.87
N VAL A 119 -12.59 -9.49 -30.98
CA VAL A 119 -13.51 -10.05 -31.97
C VAL A 119 -12.80 -10.21 -33.31
N PRO A 120 -12.55 -11.44 -33.78
CA PRO A 120 -11.94 -11.69 -35.08
C PRO A 120 -12.80 -11.12 -36.23
N GLN A 121 -12.14 -10.89 -37.37
CA GLN A 121 -12.82 -10.46 -38.59
C GLN A 121 -13.98 -11.40 -38.94
N GLY A 122 -15.16 -10.82 -39.21
CA GLY A 122 -16.37 -11.57 -39.55
C GLY A 122 -17.12 -12.20 -38.37
N LYS A 123 -16.61 -12.10 -37.14
CA LYS A 123 -17.26 -12.65 -35.93
C LYS A 123 -18.16 -11.67 -35.19
N LEU A 124 -18.22 -10.39 -35.60
CA LEU A 124 -19.20 -9.42 -35.08
C LEU A 124 -20.65 -9.89 -35.27
N SER A 125 -20.90 -10.70 -36.31
CA SER A 125 -22.18 -11.39 -36.56
C SER A 125 -22.69 -12.22 -35.38
N HIS A 126 -21.79 -12.66 -34.47
CA HIS A 126 -22.21 -13.33 -33.24
C HIS A 126 -23.07 -12.41 -32.34
N PHE A 127 -22.62 -11.17 -32.15
CA PHE A 127 -23.32 -10.20 -31.31
C PHE A 127 -24.57 -9.65 -32.01
N GLU A 128 -24.56 -9.53 -33.33
CA GLU A 128 -25.76 -9.20 -34.12
C GLU A 128 -26.88 -10.23 -33.92
N ASN A 129 -26.52 -11.52 -33.90
CA ASN A 129 -27.47 -12.60 -33.66
C ASN A 129 -28.01 -12.57 -32.21
N LEU A 130 -27.16 -12.31 -31.20
CA LEU A 130 -27.61 -12.18 -29.80
C LEU A 130 -28.63 -11.06 -29.64
N ILE A 131 -28.37 -9.89 -30.23
CA ILE A 131 -29.29 -8.74 -30.17
C ILE A 131 -30.59 -9.05 -30.94
N THR A 132 -30.52 -9.83 -32.01
CA THR A 132 -31.71 -10.23 -32.78
C THR A 132 -32.57 -11.22 -32.01
N GLU A 133 -31.98 -12.22 -31.37
CA GLU A 133 -32.70 -13.18 -30.53
C GLU A 133 -33.36 -12.51 -29.30
N TYR A 134 -32.70 -11.50 -28.73
CA TYR A 134 -33.25 -10.66 -27.64
C TYR A 134 -34.53 -9.93 -28.05
N VAL A 135 -34.57 -9.40 -29.28
CA VAL A 135 -35.76 -8.75 -29.85
C VAL A 135 -36.88 -9.74 -30.10
N ASP A 136 -36.55 -10.95 -30.58
CA ASP A 136 -37.52 -12.02 -30.86
C ASP A 136 -38.22 -12.53 -29.59
N GLY A 137 -37.61 -12.37 -28.42
CA GLY A 137 -38.20 -12.69 -27.12
C GLY A 137 -38.51 -14.17 -26.91
N LYS A 138 -37.65 -15.06 -27.41
CA LYS A 138 -37.84 -16.52 -27.30
C LYS A 138 -37.80 -16.99 -25.84
N THR A 139 -38.81 -17.77 -25.45
CA THR A 139 -38.88 -18.43 -24.14
C THR A 139 -38.88 -19.96 -24.29
N SER A 140 -38.34 -20.66 -23.28
CA SER A 140 -38.46 -22.10 -23.16
C SER A 140 -39.93 -22.51 -22.92
N LYS A 141 -40.23 -23.81 -23.05
CA LYS A 141 -41.56 -24.37 -22.69
C LYS A 141 -41.97 -24.08 -21.23
N ASN A 142 -41.00 -23.77 -20.36
CA ASN A 142 -41.21 -23.49 -18.94
C ASN A 142 -41.21 -21.98 -18.64
N GLY A 143 -41.24 -21.12 -19.66
CA GLY A 143 -41.27 -19.65 -19.50
C GLY A 143 -39.92 -19.01 -19.18
N THR A 144 -38.80 -19.75 -19.23
CA THR A 144 -37.46 -19.19 -19.03
C THR A 144 -37.02 -18.46 -20.30
N PRO A 145 -36.51 -17.21 -20.23
CA PRO A 145 -35.97 -16.53 -21.40
C PRO A 145 -34.79 -17.31 -22.00
N LEU A 146 -34.84 -17.60 -23.29
CA LEU A 146 -33.78 -18.24 -24.10
C LEU A 146 -33.14 -17.25 -25.09
N ASP A 147 -33.44 -15.98 -24.91
CA ASP A 147 -33.18 -14.84 -25.80
C ASP A 147 -31.98 -14.01 -25.33
N HIS A 148 -31.17 -14.56 -24.42
CA HIS A 148 -30.03 -13.86 -23.82
C HIS A 148 -30.39 -12.58 -23.04
N GLN A 149 -31.65 -12.44 -22.60
CA GLN A 149 -32.16 -11.27 -21.89
C GLN A 149 -31.25 -10.78 -20.76
N ALA A 150 -30.81 -11.67 -19.87
CA ALA A 150 -29.98 -11.28 -18.72
C ALA A 150 -28.65 -10.63 -19.11
N LEU A 151 -28.06 -11.02 -20.24
CA LEU A 151 -26.81 -10.44 -20.75
C LEU A 151 -27.09 -9.11 -21.47
N VAL A 152 -28.07 -9.08 -22.37
CA VAL A 152 -28.36 -7.89 -23.19
C VAL A 152 -28.96 -6.75 -22.36
N ASP A 153 -29.81 -7.07 -21.38
CA ASP A 153 -30.35 -6.07 -20.44
C ASP A 153 -29.25 -5.45 -19.57
N ALA A 154 -28.22 -6.25 -19.22
CA ALA A 154 -27.09 -5.80 -18.44
C ALA A 154 -26.15 -4.88 -19.21
N ILE A 155 -26.06 -4.99 -20.54
CA ILE A 155 -25.24 -4.12 -21.39
C ILE A 155 -25.95 -2.78 -21.57
N SER A 156 -25.29 -1.67 -21.23
CA SER A 156 -25.77 -0.30 -21.48
C SER A 156 -25.22 0.28 -22.78
N ALA A 157 -23.97 -0.04 -23.11
CA ALA A 157 -23.31 0.39 -24.35
C ALA A 157 -22.22 -0.60 -24.79
N LEU A 158 -21.88 -0.57 -26.07
CA LEU A 158 -20.67 -1.19 -26.62
C LEU A 158 -19.92 -0.21 -27.53
N ARG A 159 -18.58 -0.25 -27.50
CA ARG A 159 -17.71 0.65 -28.28
C ARG A 159 -16.38 -0.01 -28.62
N VAL A 160 -15.61 0.60 -29.53
CA VAL A 160 -14.22 0.18 -29.78
C VAL A 160 -13.38 0.45 -28.54
N ALA A 161 -12.54 -0.50 -28.14
CA ALA A 161 -11.65 -0.33 -27.01
C ALA A 161 -10.69 0.85 -27.24
N THR A 162 -10.59 1.71 -26.23
CA THR A 162 -9.67 2.86 -26.21
C THR A 162 -8.44 2.53 -25.38
N PHE A 163 -7.44 3.43 -25.33
CA PHE A 163 -6.34 3.30 -24.38
C PHE A 163 -6.84 3.07 -22.95
N ASP A 164 -7.85 3.84 -22.52
CA ASP A 164 -8.40 3.72 -21.17
C ASP A 164 -9.10 2.37 -20.96
N SER A 165 -9.56 1.69 -22.02
CA SER A 165 -10.10 0.32 -21.97
C SER A 165 -9.04 -0.75 -21.70
N LEU A 166 -7.78 -0.46 -22.04
CA LEU A 166 -6.65 -1.38 -21.85
C LEU A 166 -5.92 -1.13 -20.53
N TRP A 167 -6.04 0.07 -19.96
CA TRP A 167 -5.44 0.39 -18.67
C TRP A 167 -6.12 -0.39 -17.54
N THR A 168 -5.38 -1.34 -16.95
CA THR A 168 -5.85 -2.20 -15.84
C THR A 168 -5.15 -1.93 -14.51
N ASP A 169 -4.30 -0.91 -14.46
CA ASP A 169 -3.63 -0.44 -13.24
C ASP A 169 -4.43 0.69 -12.55
N ASP A 170 -3.96 1.18 -11.40
CA ASP A 170 -4.55 2.36 -10.76
C ASP A 170 -4.48 3.58 -11.71
N VAL A 171 -5.54 4.38 -11.77
CA VAL A 171 -5.56 5.62 -12.57
C VAL A 171 -4.46 6.58 -12.12
N ALA A 172 -4.10 6.56 -10.84
CA ALA A 172 -2.99 7.35 -10.30
C ALA A 172 -1.61 6.90 -10.81
N ALA A 173 -1.48 5.70 -11.36
CA ALA A 173 -0.23 5.21 -11.95
C ALA A 173 -0.05 5.65 -13.42
N LEU A 174 -1.02 6.35 -14.02
CA LEU A 174 -0.82 6.99 -15.33
C LEU A 174 0.17 8.15 -15.21
N PRO A 175 0.98 8.41 -16.26
CA PRO A 175 1.82 9.60 -16.29
C PRO A 175 0.97 10.88 -16.28
N ASP A 176 1.46 11.92 -15.59
CA ASP A 176 0.76 13.20 -15.44
C ASP A 176 0.52 13.90 -16.78
N THR A 177 1.42 13.67 -17.74
CA THR A 177 1.34 14.22 -19.10
C THR A 177 1.43 13.12 -20.15
N ALA A 178 0.76 13.32 -21.28
CA ALA A 178 0.77 12.33 -22.36
C ALA A 178 2.15 12.13 -23.01
N ASP A 179 3.06 13.10 -22.87
CA ASP A 179 4.39 13.11 -23.47
C ASP A 179 5.49 12.62 -22.51
N GLN A 180 5.17 12.28 -21.26
CA GLN A 180 6.12 11.67 -20.34
C GLN A 180 6.43 10.24 -20.78
N ALA A 181 7.70 9.95 -21.04
CA ALA A 181 8.15 8.61 -21.38
C ALA A 181 8.33 7.79 -20.10
N ILE A 182 7.70 6.62 -20.06
CA ILE A 182 7.83 5.66 -18.97
C ILE A 182 7.96 4.24 -19.53
N TRP A 183 8.30 3.30 -18.66
CA TRP A 183 8.17 1.88 -18.95
C TRP A 183 6.73 1.41 -18.65
N TRP A 184 6.18 0.65 -19.58
CA TRP A 184 4.84 0.08 -19.58
C TRP A 184 4.94 -1.44 -19.63
N GLU A 185 4.11 -2.14 -18.86
CA GLU A 185 3.86 -3.56 -19.07
C GLU A 185 2.74 -3.73 -20.09
N ALA A 186 3.08 -4.20 -21.29
CA ALA A 186 2.11 -4.58 -22.31
C ALA A 186 1.83 -6.09 -22.21
N TRP A 187 0.61 -6.42 -21.79
CA TRP A 187 0.12 -7.80 -21.72
C TRP A 187 -0.50 -8.15 -23.07
N LEU A 188 0.04 -9.15 -23.74
CA LEU A 188 -0.36 -9.60 -25.06
C LEU A 188 -1.15 -10.92 -24.94
N PRO A 189 -2.20 -11.11 -25.75
CA PRO A 189 -2.94 -12.37 -25.78
C PRO A 189 -2.08 -13.51 -26.35
N LEU A 190 -2.17 -14.71 -25.76
CA LEU A 190 -1.63 -15.92 -26.40
C LEU A 190 -2.60 -16.40 -27.49
N GLY A 191 -2.34 -16.02 -28.73
CA GLY A 191 -2.91 -16.72 -29.89
C GLY A 191 -2.22 -18.07 -30.11
N GLY A 192 -2.70 -18.86 -31.08
CA GLY A 192 -2.06 -20.13 -31.48
C GLY A 192 -0.61 -20.04 -31.99
N HIS A 193 -0.02 -18.83 -32.05
CA HIS A 193 1.32 -18.54 -32.55
C HIS A 193 2.02 -17.41 -31.75
N ALA A 194 2.36 -17.66 -30.48
CA ALA A 194 2.97 -16.68 -29.56
C ALA A 194 4.17 -15.90 -30.16
N GLU A 195 5.15 -16.61 -30.73
CA GLU A 195 6.35 -15.99 -31.35
C GLU A 195 5.99 -15.01 -32.48
N ARG A 196 4.97 -15.34 -33.28
CA ARG A 196 4.53 -14.48 -34.38
C ARG A 196 3.83 -13.24 -33.85
N THR A 197 2.97 -13.37 -32.85
CA THR A 197 2.32 -12.24 -32.19
C THR A 197 3.35 -11.27 -31.62
N LEU A 198 4.41 -11.79 -30.97
CA LEU A 198 5.48 -10.95 -30.43
C LEU A 198 6.30 -10.26 -31.53
N ALA A 199 6.63 -10.95 -32.62
CA ALA A 199 7.35 -10.37 -33.74
C ALA A 199 6.56 -9.24 -34.42
N ASP A 200 5.27 -9.47 -34.67
CA ASP A 200 4.36 -8.45 -35.21
C ASP A 200 4.21 -7.28 -34.23
N PHE A 201 4.10 -7.56 -32.92
CA PHE A 201 4.00 -6.52 -31.90
C PHE A 201 5.23 -5.61 -31.94
N ARG A 202 6.44 -6.18 -31.89
CA ARG A 202 7.71 -5.44 -31.99
C ARG A 202 7.80 -4.58 -33.25
N LYS A 203 7.35 -5.12 -34.39
CA LYS A 203 7.33 -4.40 -35.66
C LYS A 203 6.42 -3.17 -35.59
N VAL A 204 5.18 -3.35 -35.15
CA VAL A 204 4.16 -2.29 -35.11
C VAL A 204 4.49 -1.24 -34.04
N THR A 205 4.99 -1.65 -32.88
CA THR A 205 5.49 -0.72 -31.84
C THR A 205 6.68 0.08 -32.34
N GLY A 206 7.61 -0.56 -33.08
CA GLY A 206 8.75 0.11 -33.68
C GLY A 206 8.35 1.21 -34.67
N MET A 207 7.31 0.96 -35.49
CA MET A 207 6.73 1.97 -36.38
C MET A 207 6.10 3.15 -35.62
N ALA A 208 5.59 2.92 -34.41
CA ALA A 208 5.04 3.95 -33.53
C ALA A 208 6.10 4.69 -32.68
N GLY A 209 7.40 4.36 -32.86
CA GLY A 209 8.49 4.93 -32.06
C GLY A 209 8.54 4.42 -30.61
N LEU A 210 7.85 3.32 -30.31
CA LEU A 210 7.87 2.64 -29.02
C LEU A 210 9.00 1.60 -29.01
N ARG A 211 9.75 1.50 -27.90
CA ARG A 211 10.82 0.51 -27.75
C ARG A 211 10.34 -0.67 -26.93
N VAL A 212 10.41 -1.88 -27.46
CA VAL A 212 10.06 -3.10 -26.72
C VAL A 212 11.33 -3.77 -26.20
N SER A 213 11.29 -4.27 -24.96
CA SER A 213 12.37 -5.07 -24.37
C SER A 213 12.58 -6.39 -25.10
N ASP A 214 13.83 -6.86 -25.11
CA ASP A 214 14.18 -8.16 -25.67
C ASP A 214 13.64 -9.32 -24.81
N ARG A 215 13.50 -9.09 -23.50
CA ARG A 215 12.98 -10.08 -22.54
C ARG A 215 11.46 -9.97 -22.42
N VAL A 216 10.79 -11.11 -22.51
CA VAL A 216 9.32 -11.26 -22.43
C VAL A 216 9.00 -12.38 -21.45
N LEU A 217 8.00 -12.14 -20.60
CA LEU A 217 7.48 -13.17 -19.68
C LEU A 217 6.36 -13.95 -20.37
N HIS A 218 6.33 -15.27 -20.17
CA HIS A 218 5.33 -16.16 -20.75
C HIS A 218 4.47 -16.79 -19.65
N PHE A 219 3.17 -16.55 -19.71
CA PHE A 219 2.14 -17.18 -18.87
C PHE A 219 1.28 -18.12 -19.73
N PRO A 220 0.47 -19.01 -19.14
CA PRO A 220 -0.38 -19.93 -19.90
C PRO A 220 -1.33 -19.26 -20.90
N GLU A 221 -1.86 -18.07 -20.57
CA GLU A 221 -2.85 -17.35 -21.39
C GLU A 221 -2.35 -15.98 -21.89
N ARG A 222 -1.17 -15.51 -21.46
CA ARG A 222 -0.65 -14.16 -21.75
C ARG A 222 0.86 -14.15 -21.93
N MET A 223 1.36 -13.19 -22.70
CA MET A 223 2.78 -12.78 -22.68
C MET A 223 2.87 -11.37 -22.13
N VAL A 224 3.93 -11.03 -21.40
CA VAL A 224 4.15 -9.67 -20.90
C VAL A 224 5.45 -9.14 -21.44
N ALA A 225 5.37 -8.06 -22.22
CA ALA A 225 6.51 -7.37 -22.79
C ALA A 225 6.63 -5.97 -22.16
N GLN A 226 7.84 -5.59 -21.77
CA GLN A 226 8.11 -4.22 -21.33
C GLN A 226 8.26 -3.31 -22.54
N VAL A 227 7.54 -2.19 -22.55
CA VAL A 227 7.53 -1.20 -23.62
C VAL A 227 7.91 0.16 -23.04
N HIS A 228 8.87 0.85 -23.62
CA HIS A 228 9.24 2.20 -23.25
C HIS A 228 8.67 3.19 -24.27
N GLY A 229 7.99 4.23 -23.77
CA GLY A 229 7.41 5.29 -24.60
C GLY A 229 6.41 6.16 -23.86
N THR A 230 5.70 7.00 -24.61
CA THR A 230 4.73 7.97 -24.09
C THR A 230 3.29 7.53 -24.34
N LYS A 231 2.32 7.99 -23.54
CA LYS A 231 0.89 7.74 -23.81
C LYS A 231 0.49 8.27 -25.19
N HIS A 232 1.06 9.40 -25.61
CA HIS A 232 0.84 9.99 -26.93
C HIS A 232 1.23 9.02 -28.06
N GLN A 233 2.39 8.37 -27.98
CA GLN A 233 2.81 7.38 -28.98
C GLN A 233 1.86 6.18 -29.07
N PHE A 234 1.31 5.70 -27.94
CA PHE A 234 0.27 4.68 -27.94
C PHE A 234 -1.01 5.16 -28.63
N LEU A 235 -1.45 6.39 -28.35
CA LEU A 235 -2.66 6.97 -28.96
C LEU A 235 -2.52 7.21 -30.46
N GLN A 236 -1.30 7.45 -30.96
CA GLN A 236 -1.02 7.61 -32.38
C GLN A 236 -1.03 6.29 -33.17
N SER A 237 -0.99 5.14 -32.49
CA SER A 237 -1.00 3.83 -33.14
C SER A 237 -2.16 2.96 -32.67
N PRO A 238 -3.33 3.05 -33.34
CA PRO A 238 -4.45 2.16 -33.08
C PRO A 238 -4.02 0.69 -33.19
N LEU A 239 -3.17 0.34 -34.16
CA LEU A 239 -2.67 -1.03 -34.33
C LEU A 239 -1.98 -1.56 -33.08
N VAL A 240 -1.11 -0.78 -32.43
CA VAL A 240 -0.47 -1.18 -31.15
C VAL A 240 -1.54 -1.48 -30.10
N LEU A 241 -2.51 -0.57 -29.92
CA LEU A 241 -3.59 -0.76 -28.94
C LEU A 241 -4.42 -2.03 -29.23
N ASN A 242 -4.62 -2.39 -30.51
CA ASN A 242 -5.36 -3.60 -30.87
C ASN A 242 -4.66 -4.89 -30.44
N MET A 243 -3.33 -4.86 -30.30
CA MET A 243 -2.51 -6.02 -29.99
C MET A 243 -2.33 -6.24 -28.48
N ILE A 244 -2.75 -5.28 -27.66
CA ILE A 244 -2.55 -5.27 -26.22
C ILE A 244 -3.85 -5.69 -25.53
N ALA A 245 -3.79 -6.72 -24.68
CA ALA A 245 -4.90 -7.15 -23.83
C ALA A 245 -5.08 -6.22 -22.62
N GLU A 246 -3.96 -5.90 -21.99
CA GLU A 246 -3.87 -5.03 -20.81
C GLU A 246 -2.60 -4.20 -20.86
N LEU A 247 -2.68 -2.98 -20.36
CA LEU A 247 -1.55 -2.09 -20.19
C LEU A 247 -1.48 -1.69 -18.71
N ARG A 248 -0.28 -1.78 -18.15
CA ARG A 248 0.04 -1.37 -16.78
C ARG A 248 1.31 -0.54 -16.75
N ARG A 249 1.58 0.15 -15.64
CA ARG A 249 2.89 0.76 -15.45
C ARG A 249 3.89 -0.33 -15.14
N ALA A 250 5.07 -0.30 -15.77
CA ALA A 250 6.11 -1.25 -15.42
C ALA A 250 6.59 -0.98 -13.99
N LYS A 251 6.64 -2.04 -13.18
CA LYS A 251 7.18 -1.93 -11.82
C LYS A 251 8.70 -1.85 -11.89
N THR A 252 9.28 -0.70 -11.57
CA THR A 252 10.71 -0.60 -11.22
C THR A 252 10.89 -1.14 -9.81
N THR A 253 11.80 -2.09 -9.60
CA THR A 253 12.12 -2.62 -8.27
C THR A 253 13.24 -1.81 -7.62
N ALA A 254 13.32 -1.82 -6.29
CA ALA A 254 14.42 -1.21 -5.54
C ALA A 254 15.79 -1.74 -6.00
N GLU A 255 15.88 -3.04 -6.28
CA GLU A 255 17.07 -3.71 -6.80
C GLU A 255 17.68 -3.00 -8.02
N PHE A 256 16.86 -2.49 -8.95
CA PHE A 256 17.34 -1.80 -10.14
C PHE A 256 18.26 -0.64 -9.76
N PHE A 257 17.81 0.25 -8.86
CA PHE A 257 18.56 1.42 -8.44
C PHE A 257 19.72 1.07 -7.51
N ALA A 258 19.49 0.13 -6.58
CA ALA A 258 20.52 -0.32 -5.66
C ALA A 258 21.73 -0.90 -6.40
N ASN A 259 21.52 -1.63 -7.50
CA ASN A 259 22.58 -2.30 -8.25
C ASN A 259 23.21 -1.49 -9.38
N LEU A 260 22.81 -0.22 -9.57
CA LEU A 260 23.50 0.68 -10.49
C LEU A 260 24.94 0.95 -10.04
N PRO A 261 25.88 1.17 -10.98
CA PRO A 261 27.18 1.75 -10.66
C PRO A 261 27.03 3.10 -9.95
N LEU A 262 27.97 3.45 -9.07
CA LEU A 262 27.92 4.67 -8.26
C LEU A 262 27.71 5.96 -9.10
N GLY A 263 28.34 6.05 -10.27
CA GLY A 263 28.16 7.21 -11.17
C GLY A 263 26.71 7.38 -11.65
N GLU A 264 26.05 6.27 -11.99
CA GLU A 264 24.63 6.30 -12.37
C GLU A 264 23.74 6.57 -11.16
N GLN A 265 24.07 6.03 -9.98
CA GLN A 265 23.34 6.37 -8.74
C GLN A 265 23.44 7.87 -8.43
N ALA A 266 24.59 8.49 -8.67
CA ALA A 266 24.80 9.92 -8.49
C ALA A 266 23.90 10.74 -9.43
N ASP A 267 23.79 10.35 -10.71
CA ASP A 267 22.89 11.01 -11.67
C ASP A 267 21.43 10.97 -11.19
N TRP A 268 20.96 9.80 -10.72
CA TRP A 268 19.61 9.63 -10.17
C TRP A 268 19.39 10.42 -8.87
N GLN A 269 20.39 10.43 -8.00
CA GLN A 269 20.35 11.20 -6.75
C GLN A 269 20.36 12.70 -7.00
N ASP A 270 21.10 13.20 -7.99
CA ASP A 270 21.16 14.62 -8.33
C ASP A 270 19.85 15.10 -8.95
N ASP A 271 19.21 14.28 -9.80
CA ASP A 271 17.85 14.54 -10.29
C ASP A 271 16.84 14.62 -9.12
N LEU A 272 16.85 13.63 -8.23
CA LEU A 272 15.95 13.64 -7.08
C LEU A 272 16.21 14.83 -6.15
N LEU A 273 17.47 15.19 -5.94
CA LEU A 273 17.85 16.34 -5.12
C LEU A 273 17.30 17.66 -5.68
N GLN A 274 17.21 17.81 -7.00
CA GLN A 274 16.59 18.98 -7.63
C GLN A 274 15.07 19.04 -7.42
N ARG A 275 14.42 17.88 -7.24
CA ARG A 275 12.98 17.75 -6.98
C ARG A 275 12.64 17.67 -5.50
N LEU A 276 13.64 17.53 -4.63
CA LEU A 276 13.48 17.48 -3.19
C LEU A 276 13.12 18.87 -2.67
N VAL A 277 12.01 18.97 -1.95
CA VAL A 277 11.51 20.22 -1.40
C VAL A 277 11.49 20.13 0.12
N PRO A 278 12.54 20.61 0.80
CA PRO A 278 12.53 20.76 2.25
C PRO A 278 11.54 21.85 2.65
N GLU A 279 10.44 21.46 3.28
CA GLU A 279 9.42 22.39 3.76
C GLU A 279 9.11 22.12 5.24
N PRO A 280 10.10 22.14 6.15
CA PRO A 280 9.87 21.84 7.55
C PRO A 280 8.87 22.84 8.14
N THR A 281 7.63 22.39 8.38
CA THR A 281 6.59 23.21 8.98
C THR A 281 6.66 23.05 10.49
N GLY A 282 7.23 24.05 11.16
CA GLY A 282 7.38 24.06 12.62
C GLY A 282 8.48 23.11 13.11
N ASN A 283 8.28 22.53 14.30
CA ASN A 283 9.30 21.77 15.02
C ASN A 283 9.01 20.26 15.04
N ALA A 284 8.47 19.68 13.96
CA ALA A 284 8.21 18.25 13.86
C ALA A 284 9.49 17.48 13.51
N TYR A 285 9.85 16.50 14.35
CA TYR A 285 11.07 15.70 14.21
C TYR A 285 10.76 14.21 14.32
N VAL A 286 11.45 13.41 13.52
CA VAL A 286 11.69 12.00 13.85
C VAL A 286 12.96 11.93 14.69
N THR A 287 12.89 11.26 15.84
CA THR A 287 14.06 10.96 16.68
C THR A 287 14.38 9.47 16.55
N LEU A 288 15.45 9.12 15.84
CA LEU A 288 15.87 7.73 15.66
C LEU A 288 16.75 7.26 16.81
N LEU A 289 16.37 6.16 17.47
CA LEU A 289 17.22 5.43 18.42
C LEU A 289 17.78 4.17 17.72
N ASP A 290 18.99 4.26 17.18
CA ASP A 290 19.56 3.19 16.34
C ASP A 290 21.11 3.21 16.31
N THR A 291 21.76 2.81 15.21
CA THR A 291 23.23 2.68 15.06
C THR A 291 23.98 3.98 14.77
N GLY A 292 23.28 5.10 14.71
CA GLY A 292 23.80 6.40 14.29
C GLY A 292 23.19 6.85 12.96
N VAL A 293 23.58 8.03 12.45
CA VAL A 293 23.16 8.50 11.11
C VAL A 293 24.29 9.27 10.44
N ASN A 294 24.58 8.93 9.19
CA ASN A 294 25.54 9.66 8.36
C ASN A 294 24.86 10.80 7.58
N HIS A 295 24.76 11.96 8.21
CA HIS A 295 24.13 13.15 7.60
C HIS A 295 24.84 13.69 6.36
N GLY A 296 26.08 13.26 6.10
CA GLY A 296 26.84 13.62 4.89
C GLY A 296 26.26 13.03 3.59
N HIS A 297 25.28 12.13 3.66
CA HIS A 297 24.54 11.67 2.48
C HIS A 297 23.75 12.83 1.86
N PRO A 298 23.86 13.10 0.53
CA PRO A 298 23.24 14.27 -0.09
C PRO A 298 21.72 14.40 0.10
N LEU A 299 21.00 13.27 0.12
CA LEU A 299 19.55 13.25 0.38
C LEU A 299 19.16 13.39 1.88
N LEU A 300 20.11 13.23 2.82
CA LEU A 300 19.87 13.38 4.27
C LEU A 300 20.31 14.75 4.78
N ALA A 301 21.39 15.32 4.22
CA ALA A 301 21.99 16.59 4.63
C ALA A 301 20.99 17.76 4.78
N PRO A 302 19.93 17.90 3.95
CA PRO A 302 18.95 18.98 4.12
C PRO A 302 18.12 18.90 5.40
N PHE A 303 18.03 17.71 6.02
CA PHE A 303 17.07 17.40 7.08
C PHE A 303 17.69 17.03 8.42
N VAL A 304 18.99 16.68 8.43
CA VAL A 304 19.73 16.23 9.61
C VAL A 304 20.90 17.19 9.84
N ALA A 305 20.80 18.02 10.88
CA ALA A 305 21.91 18.86 11.30
C ALA A 305 22.95 18.05 12.09
N ASP A 306 24.22 18.45 12.06
CA ASP A 306 25.27 17.74 12.81
C ASP A 306 25.03 17.75 14.32
N GLU A 307 24.53 18.87 14.85
CA GLU A 307 24.14 19.05 16.26
C GLU A 307 22.94 18.19 16.69
N ASP A 308 22.17 17.68 15.73
CA ASP A 308 21.00 16.82 15.95
C ASP A 308 21.38 15.33 15.99
N ARG A 309 22.68 15.01 16.04
CA ARG A 309 23.18 13.64 16.12
C ARG A 309 23.91 13.41 17.44
N HIS A 310 23.43 12.43 18.19
CA HIS A 310 23.91 12.12 19.53
C HIS A 310 24.37 10.67 19.65
N ALA A 311 25.09 10.35 20.72
CA ALA A 311 25.42 8.99 21.11
C ALA A 311 25.27 8.84 22.63
N ILE A 312 24.79 7.68 23.09
CA ILE A 312 24.72 7.38 24.53
C ILE A 312 26.12 7.27 25.14
N GLU A 313 27.04 6.62 24.42
CA GLU A 313 28.45 6.55 24.77
C GLU A 313 29.23 7.56 23.91
N PRO A 314 29.73 8.67 24.50
CA PRO A 314 30.45 9.70 23.76
C PRO A 314 31.62 9.16 22.92
N ALA A 315 32.29 8.10 23.38
CA ALA A 315 33.41 7.49 22.65
C ALA A 315 33.01 6.82 21.32
N TRP A 316 31.73 6.50 21.11
CA TRP A 316 31.26 5.88 19.86
C TRP A 316 31.11 6.85 18.69
N GLY A 317 30.97 8.14 18.99
CA GLY A 317 30.55 9.15 18.01
C GLY A 317 29.13 8.92 17.48
N PRO A 318 28.54 9.91 16.78
CA PRO A 318 27.17 9.81 16.25
C PRO A 318 27.08 9.13 14.88
N ASP A 319 28.22 8.87 14.23
CA ASP A 319 28.29 8.31 12.88
C ASP A 319 27.85 6.83 12.86
N ASP A 320 27.27 6.44 11.74
CA ASP A 320 26.74 5.11 11.48
C ASP A 320 27.76 4.26 10.71
N ALA A 321 28.41 3.34 11.42
CA ALA A 321 29.33 2.37 10.81
C ALA A 321 28.64 1.03 10.47
N ASN A 322 27.36 0.88 10.84
CA ASN A 322 26.60 -0.35 10.60
C ASN A 322 25.71 -0.23 9.37
N GLY A 323 25.14 0.96 9.16
CA GLY A 323 24.29 1.31 8.03
C GLY A 323 22.80 1.32 8.34
N HIS A 324 22.36 0.55 9.33
CA HIS A 324 20.94 0.39 9.66
C HIS A 324 20.27 1.71 10.04
N GLY A 325 20.90 2.55 10.85
CA GLY A 325 20.34 3.85 11.22
C GLY A 325 20.20 4.82 10.04
N SER A 326 21.16 4.83 9.11
CA SER A 326 21.10 5.65 7.89
C SER A 326 20.05 5.15 6.90
N GLU A 327 19.85 3.83 6.80
CA GLU A 327 18.74 3.24 6.04
C GLU A 327 17.38 3.68 6.59
N LEU A 328 17.21 3.65 7.91
CA LEU A 328 15.96 4.09 8.56
C LEU A 328 15.74 5.60 8.44
N ALA A 329 16.82 6.40 8.45
CA ALA A 329 16.72 7.84 8.24
C ALA A 329 16.15 8.16 6.85
N GLY A 330 16.63 7.48 5.81
CA GLY A 330 16.09 7.61 4.45
C GLY A 330 14.59 7.27 4.39
N LEU A 331 14.17 6.14 4.97
CA LEU A 331 12.76 5.74 4.99
C LEU A 331 11.88 6.71 5.80
N ALA A 332 12.37 7.22 6.93
CA ALA A 332 11.62 8.13 7.79
C ALA A 332 11.46 9.53 7.19
N LEU A 333 12.40 10.00 6.38
CA LEU A 333 12.33 11.30 5.70
C LEU A 333 11.63 11.19 4.34
N LEU A 334 12.07 10.24 3.53
CA LEU A 334 11.83 10.19 2.08
C LEU A 334 10.84 9.08 1.68
N GLY A 335 10.61 8.09 2.54
CA GLY A 335 9.85 6.89 2.19
C GLY A 335 10.68 5.92 1.33
N ASP A 336 10.01 4.98 0.66
CA ASP A 336 10.66 4.13 -0.34
C ASP A 336 11.06 4.98 -1.55
N LEU A 337 12.36 5.07 -1.81
CA LEU A 337 12.92 5.89 -2.88
C LEU A 337 12.57 5.37 -4.27
N THR A 338 12.13 4.12 -4.41
CA THR A 338 11.87 3.49 -5.71
C THR A 338 10.88 4.31 -6.54
N ALA A 339 9.77 4.73 -5.93
CA ALA A 339 8.77 5.56 -6.61
C ALA A 339 9.30 6.98 -6.88
N ALA A 340 9.98 7.59 -5.90
CA ALA A 340 10.49 8.95 -6.01
C ALA A 340 11.58 9.11 -7.09
N LEU A 341 12.37 8.06 -7.33
CA LEU A 341 13.35 8.01 -8.42
C LEU A 341 12.70 7.69 -9.77
N ALA A 342 11.67 6.85 -9.81
CA ALA A 342 10.97 6.49 -11.04
C ALA A 342 9.97 7.55 -11.54
N GLU A 343 9.65 8.55 -10.72
CA GLU A 343 8.67 9.61 -10.99
C GLU A 343 9.31 10.99 -11.04
N ASN A 344 8.77 11.86 -11.90
CA ASN A 344 9.20 13.26 -12.03
C ASN A 344 8.39 14.21 -11.14
N ALA A 345 7.93 13.74 -9.99
CA ALA A 345 7.16 14.54 -9.04
C ALA A 345 8.07 15.21 -7.99
N PRO A 346 7.71 16.41 -7.48
CA PRO A 346 8.38 17.00 -6.32
C PRO A 346 8.21 16.12 -5.07
N LEU A 347 9.29 15.93 -4.32
CA LEU A 347 9.27 15.20 -3.06
C LEU A 347 9.30 16.19 -1.88
N VAL A 348 8.12 16.50 -1.34
CA VAL A 348 7.98 17.40 -0.20
C VAL A 348 8.24 16.67 1.12
N VAL A 349 9.12 17.21 1.95
CA VAL A 349 9.47 16.67 3.27
C VAL A 349 9.20 17.74 4.34
N PRO A 350 8.11 17.60 5.14
CA PRO A 350 7.65 18.66 6.04
C PRO A 350 8.20 18.57 7.47
N HIS A 351 9.17 17.69 7.72
CA HIS A 351 9.75 17.43 9.04
C HIS A 351 11.27 17.25 8.95
N ARG A 352 11.92 17.25 10.11
CA ARG A 352 13.38 17.02 10.25
C ARG A 352 13.65 15.71 10.98
N LEU A 353 14.93 15.36 11.09
CA LEU A 353 15.36 14.18 11.81
C LEU A 353 16.55 14.49 12.71
N GLU A 354 16.50 13.94 13.92
CA GLU A 354 17.60 13.86 14.89
C GLU A 354 17.82 12.38 15.24
N SER A 355 19.02 12.03 15.70
CA SER A 355 19.37 10.64 16.01
C SER A 355 20.12 10.51 17.32
N VAL A 356 19.95 9.36 17.96
CA VAL A 356 20.74 8.94 19.12
C VAL A 356 21.27 7.54 18.82
N LYS A 357 22.60 7.43 18.73
CA LYS A 357 23.28 6.14 18.64
C LYS A 357 23.18 5.42 19.97
N VAL A 358 22.39 4.35 20.02
CA VAL A 358 22.17 3.53 21.22
C VAL A 358 22.90 2.18 21.18
N LEU A 359 23.44 1.81 20.02
CA LEU A 359 24.29 0.64 19.81
C LEU A 359 25.20 0.87 18.59
N ARG A 360 26.28 0.12 18.43
CA ARG A 360 27.08 0.10 17.18
C ARG A 360 26.69 -1.08 16.29
N GLY A 361 26.16 -2.15 16.88
CA GLY A 361 25.70 -3.33 16.16
C GLY A 361 25.12 -4.39 17.11
N PRO A 362 24.61 -5.51 16.57
CA PRO A 362 24.04 -6.58 17.37
C PRO A 362 24.99 -7.10 18.45
N GLY A 363 24.47 -7.30 19.67
CA GLY A 363 25.25 -7.80 20.82
C GLY A 363 25.90 -6.71 21.67
N ASP A 364 25.90 -5.44 21.24
CA ASP A 364 26.20 -4.33 22.15
C ASP A 364 25.16 -4.25 23.28
N ASN A 365 25.56 -3.64 24.41
CA ASN A 365 24.74 -3.47 25.61
C ASN A 365 24.33 -4.80 26.30
N GLU A 366 25.08 -5.89 26.09
CA GLU A 366 24.84 -7.14 26.81
C GLU A 366 24.96 -6.92 28.33
N GLY A 367 23.92 -7.29 29.07
CA GLY A 367 23.84 -7.11 30.53
C GLY A 367 23.37 -5.72 31.00
N GLU A 368 23.23 -4.77 30.08
CA GLU A 368 22.73 -3.42 30.38
C GLU A 368 21.19 -3.37 30.35
N SER A 369 20.63 -2.34 30.99
CA SER A 369 19.19 -2.09 30.94
C SER A 369 18.82 -1.29 29.70
N PHE A 370 18.21 -1.95 28.70
CA PHE A 370 17.67 -1.27 27.52
C PHE A 370 16.62 -0.20 27.86
N GLY A 371 15.87 -0.38 28.95
CA GLY A 371 14.97 0.66 29.48
C GLY A 371 15.76 1.92 29.90
N ALA A 372 16.82 1.77 30.68
CA ALA A 372 17.65 2.90 31.09
C ALA A 372 18.34 3.58 29.90
N ILE A 373 18.85 2.80 28.94
CA ILE A 373 19.43 3.32 27.68
C ILE A 373 18.40 4.14 26.91
N THR A 374 17.15 3.65 26.81
CA THR A 374 16.06 4.36 26.13
C THR A 374 15.75 5.67 26.84
N ALA A 375 15.64 5.66 28.17
CA ALA A 375 15.38 6.86 28.96
C ALA A 375 16.50 7.90 28.81
N GLU A 376 17.76 7.47 28.80
CA GLU A 376 18.91 8.34 28.60
C GLU A 376 18.91 8.96 27.19
N ALA A 377 18.64 8.15 26.16
CA ALA A 377 18.56 8.63 24.79
C ALA A 377 17.47 9.69 24.61
N VAL A 378 16.29 9.49 25.21
CA VAL A 378 15.21 10.49 25.24
C VAL A 378 15.66 11.77 25.95
N ALA A 379 16.30 11.65 27.11
CA ALA A 379 16.78 12.80 27.85
C ALA A 379 17.82 13.63 27.07
N ARG A 380 18.73 12.98 26.33
CA ARG A 380 19.78 13.66 25.55
C ARG A 380 19.21 14.65 24.54
N VAL A 381 18.21 14.23 23.75
CA VAL A 381 17.60 15.11 22.75
C VAL A 381 16.72 16.18 23.38
N GLU A 382 15.99 15.86 24.45
CA GLU A 382 15.13 16.83 25.13
C GLU A 382 15.91 17.94 25.85
N ILE A 383 17.12 17.63 26.34
CA ILE A 383 18.05 18.62 26.88
C ILE A 383 18.53 19.58 25.79
N THR A 384 18.79 19.06 24.58
CA THR A 384 19.20 19.88 23.43
C THR A 384 18.11 20.87 23.03
N ASP A 385 16.85 20.42 22.98
CA ASP A 385 15.72 21.28 22.62
C ASP A 385 14.39 20.70 23.15
N VAL A 386 13.73 21.42 24.07
CA VAL A 386 12.48 20.99 24.70
C VAL A 386 11.24 21.27 23.84
N GLU A 387 11.33 22.17 22.84
CA GLU A 387 10.18 22.62 22.05
C GLU A 387 9.92 21.75 20.81
N ARG A 388 10.80 20.77 20.53
CA ARG A 388 10.62 19.85 19.40
C ARG A 388 9.51 18.85 19.65
N ARG A 389 8.67 18.67 18.64
CA ARG A 389 7.62 17.67 18.57
C ARG A 389 8.17 16.38 17.99
N ARG A 390 8.55 15.48 18.88
CA ARG A 390 9.26 14.24 18.54
C ARG A 390 8.33 13.07 18.29
N VAL A 391 8.63 12.34 17.22
CA VAL A 391 8.23 10.95 17.04
C VAL A 391 9.48 10.10 17.27
N PHE A 392 9.55 9.44 18.42
CA PHE A 392 10.66 8.53 18.74
C PHE A 392 10.44 7.23 17.98
N ALA A 393 11.41 6.83 17.15
CA ALA A 393 11.35 5.58 16.42
C ALA A 393 12.51 4.67 16.84
N MET A 394 12.18 3.41 17.14
CA MET A 394 13.15 2.43 17.61
C MET A 394 12.89 1.11 16.90
N ALA A 395 13.82 0.72 16.05
CA ALA A 395 13.80 -0.55 15.33
C ALA A 395 14.65 -1.64 16.01
N VAL A 396 15.30 -1.30 17.11
CA VAL A 396 16.07 -2.21 17.98
C VAL A 396 15.11 -2.99 18.88
N SER A 397 15.26 -4.31 18.93
CA SER A 397 14.43 -5.19 19.75
C SER A 397 15.25 -6.34 20.34
N SER A 398 14.76 -6.91 21.45
CA SER A 398 15.31 -8.11 22.06
C SER A 398 14.48 -9.34 21.67
N THR A 399 15.16 -10.40 21.24
CA THR A 399 14.53 -11.70 20.92
C THR A 399 14.12 -12.50 22.16
N ASP A 400 14.36 -11.97 23.38
CA ASP A 400 13.92 -12.60 24.63
C ASP A 400 12.39 -12.57 24.76
N GLY A 401 11.73 -13.58 24.20
CA GLY A 401 10.27 -13.71 24.16
C GLY A 401 9.64 -14.30 25.43
N ARG A 402 10.35 -14.37 26.57
CA ARG A 402 9.83 -14.98 27.82
C ARG A 402 8.59 -14.26 28.38
N ASP A 403 8.42 -12.99 28.03
CA ASP A 403 7.33 -12.17 28.52
C ASP A 403 5.98 -12.55 27.91
N ARG A 404 5.94 -12.99 26.64
CA ARG A 404 4.72 -13.44 25.94
C ARG A 404 3.55 -12.46 26.09
N GLY A 405 3.84 -11.17 25.89
CA GLY A 405 2.90 -10.06 26.03
C GLY A 405 2.81 -9.44 27.43
N ARG A 406 3.45 -10.03 28.44
CA ARG A 406 3.59 -9.41 29.77
C ARG A 406 4.48 -8.16 29.69
N PRO A 407 4.26 -7.14 30.53
CA PRO A 407 5.17 -6.01 30.64
C PRO A 407 6.57 -6.49 31.05
N SER A 408 7.56 -6.09 30.28
CA SER A 408 8.98 -6.19 30.60
C SER A 408 9.46 -4.89 31.26
N SER A 409 10.69 -4.88 31.78
CA SER A 409 11.30 -3.63 32.26
C SER A 409 11.42 -2.57 31.16
N TRP A 410 11.73 -2.98 29.92
CA TRP A 410 11.92 -2.08 28.80
C TRP A 410 10.58 -1.53 28.27
N SER A 411 9.59 -2.38 28.03
CA SER A 411 8.25 -1.94 27.62
C SER A 411 7.54 -1.09 28.67
N ALA A 412 7.72 -1.41 29.96
CA ALA A 412 7.21 -0.59 31.05
C ALA A 412 7.87 0.81 31.08
N GLU A 413 9.16 0.88 30.78
CA GLU A 413 9.88 2.14 30.68
C GLU A 413 9.42 2.97 29.47
N VAL A 414 9.20 2.33 28.31
CA VAL A 414 8.57 2.99 27.16
C VAL A 414 7.18 3.51 27.52
N ASP A 415 6.35 2.72 28.21
CA ASP A 415 5.03 3.16 28.66
C ASP A 415 5.09 4.34 29.63
N ARG A 416 6.07 4.35 30.54
CA ARG A 416 6.34 5.44 31.49
C ARG A 416 6.74 6.73 30.78
N LEU A 417 7.64 6.65 29.81
CA LEU A 417 8.11 7.77 29.00
C LEU A 417 7.00 8.32 28.10
N ALA A 418 6.22 7.44 27.47
CA ALA A 418 5.14 7.81 26.55
C ALA A 418 4.06 8.65 27.23
N CYS A 419 3.59 8.22 28.41
CA CYS A 419 2.57 8.93 29.17
C CYS A 419 3.12 10.03 30.09
N ASP A 420 4.45 10.15 30.20
CA ASP A 420 5.15 11.05 31.11
C ASP A 420 4.66 10.91 32.56
N TYR A 421 4.81 9.71 33.12
CA TYR A 421 4.28 9.38 34.44
C TYR A 421 4.83 10.29 35.55
N GLU A 422 6.14 10.61 35.51
CA GLU A 422 6.79 11.48 36.51
C GLU A 422 6.35 12.94 36.38
N GLY A 423 6.25 13.45 35.15
CA GLY A 423 5.74 14.79 34.86
C GLY A 423 4.21 14.90 34.90
N GLN A 424 3.50 13.83 35.28
CA GLN A 424 2.04 13.75 35.33
C GLN A 424 1.36 14.05 33.97
N GLY A 425 2.01 13.68 32.87
CA GLY A 425 1.50 13.87 31.52
C GLY A 425 1.75 15.26 30.95
N ALA A 426 2.73 15.99 31.48
CA ALA A 426 3.14 17.31 31.00
C ALA A 426 3.81 17.22 29.62
N THR A 427 4.69 16.25 29.42
CA THR A 427 5.47 16.07 28.18
C THR A 427 5.24 14.69 27.58
N ARG A 428 4.10 14.52 26.91
CA ARG A 428 3.72 13.24 26.30
C ARG A 428 4.58 12.94 25.08
N ARG A 429 4.87 11.66 24.83
CA ARG A 429 5.77 11.21 23.77
C ARG A 429 5.11 10.16 22.89
N LEU A 430 5.35 10.24 21.59
CA LEU A 430 4.96 9.19 20.66
C LEU A 430 6.16 8.29 20.38
N PHE A 431 6.04 7.01 20.74
CA PHE A 431 6.98 5.97 20.36
C PHE A 431 6.42 5.12 19.22
N VAL A 432 7.26 4.84 18.22
CA VAL A 432 7.01 3.93 17.11
C VAL A 432 8.04 2.79 17.22
N LEU A 433 7.57 1.57 17.43
CA LEU A 433 8.40 0.41 17.74
C LEU A 433 8.28 -0.64 16.65
N SER A 434 9.37 -1.32 16.32
CA SER A 434 9.30 -2.51 15.47
C SER A 434 8.62 -3.68 16.21
N ALA A 435 7.87 -4.50 15.47
CA ALA A 435 7.30 -5.74 16.01
C ALA A 435 8.38 -6.78 16.30
N GLY A 436 9.52 -6.72 15.60
CA GLY A 436 10.57 -7.73 15.63
C GLY A 436 10.46 -8.69 14.45
N ASN A 437 11.59 -9.29 14.06
CA ASN A 437 11.72 -10.05 12.82
C ASN A 437 11.80 -11.56 13.05
N THR A 438 11.09 -12.32 12.22
CA THR A 438 11.36 -13.73 11.97
C THR A 438 12.52 -13.84 10.97
N ASN A 439 13.71 -14.21 11.45
CA ASN A 439 14.93 -14.39 10.65
C ASN A 439 15.37 -15.87 10.65
N ASP A 440 14.45 -16.76 10.24
CA ASP A 440 14.69 -18.19 10.19
C ASP A 440 14.09 -18.77 8.90
N SER A 441 14.95 -19.39 8.08
CA SER A 441 14.56 -20.00 6.80
C SER A 441 13.50 -21.09 6.99
N ALA A 442 13.53 -21.83 8.11
CA ALA A 442 12.53 -22.87 8.38
C ALA A 442 11.16 -22.25 8.73
N ALA A 443 11.13 -21.17 9.51
CA ALA A 443 9.92 -20.40 9.77
C ALA A 443 9.35 -19.77 8.49
N TRP A 444 10.20 -19.27 7.58
CA TRP A 444 9.74 -18.78 6.27
C TRP A 444 9.14 -19.90 5.41
N ALA A 445 9.77 -21.08 5.40
CA ALA A 445 9.24 -22.24 4.67
C ALA A 445 7.90 -22.74 5.26
N ALA A 446 7.68 -22.52 6.55
CA ALA A 446 6.43 -22.83 7.25
C ALA A 446 5.35 -21.74 7.10
N TYR A 447 5.57 -20.67 6.34
CA TYR A 447 4.59 -19.62 6.13
C TYR A 447 3.27 -20.18 5.53
N PRO A 448 2.08 -19.69 5.94
CA PRO A 448 1.83 -18.62 6.93
C PRO A 448 1.77 -19.11 8.38
N HIS A 449 2.02 -20.38 8.68
CA HIS A 449 1.90 -20.93 10.04
C HIS A 449 2.84 -20.24 11.04
N SER A 450 4.04 -19.86 10.58
CA SER A 450 5.02 -19.12 11.38
C SER A 450 4.49 -17.79 11.93
N LEU A 451 3.55 -17.12 11.25
CA LEU A 451 2.92 -15.90 11.75
C LEU A 451 2.14 -16.12 13.05
N SER A 452 1.71 -17.35 13.31
CA SER A 452 1.00 -17.72 14.54
C SER A 452 1.91 -18.30 15.63
N THR A 453 3.20 -18.46 15.36
CA THR A 453 4.17 -19.02 16.32
C THR A 453 5.29 -18.03 16.68
N SER A 454 5.68 -17.17 15.74
CA SER A 454 6.65 -16.09 15.95
C SER A 454 6.03 -14.93 16.74
N SER A 455 6.46 -14.78 18.00
CA SER A 455 5.97 -13.73 18.90
C SER A 455 6.69 -12.41 18.67
N ILE A 456 5.96 -11.30 18.84
CA ILE A 456 6.53 -9.95 18.94
C ILE A 456 7.64 -9.89 19.99
N HIS A 457 8.68 -9.13 19.65
CA HIS A 457 9.89 -8.91 20.43
C HIS A 457 9.72 -7.75 21.43
N ASP A 458 10.52 -7.77 22.50
CA ASP A 458 10.59 -6.68 23.46
C ASP A 458 11.25 -5.45 22.81
N PRO A 459 10.69 -4.21 22.92
CA PRO A 459 9.57 -3.76 23.75
C PRO A 459 8.22 -3.57 23.03
N GLY A 460 7.98 -4.27 21.93
CA GLY A 460 6.78 -4.13 21.09
C GLY A 460 5.44 -4.40 21.78
N GLN A 461 5.44 -4.91 23.01
CA GLN A 461 4.27 -5.12 23.86
C GLN A 461 3.82 -3.88 24.65
N ALA A 462 4.58 -2.78 24.63
CA ALA A 462 4.21 -1.52 25.28
C ALA A 462 2.80 -1.04 24.86
N TRP A 463 1.99 -0.59 25.83
CA TRP A 463 0.59 -0.19 25.62
C TRP A 463 0.44 1.22 25.02
N ASN A 464 1.35 2.12 25.37
CA ASN A 464 1.32 3.53 25.01
C ASN A 464 2.15 3.85 23.76
N ALA A 465 2.86 2.86 23.21
CA ALA A 465 3.58 2.96 21.94
C ALA A 465 2.75 2.44 20.75
N LEU A 466 3.15 2.84 19.54
CA LEU A 466 2.66 2.30 18.27
C LEU A 466 3.62 1.23 17.78
N THR A 467 3.25 -0.05 17.87
CA THR A 467 4.05 -1.17 17.40
C THR A 467 3.69 -1.50 15.95
N VAL A 468 4.70 -1.62 15.10
CA VAL A 468 4.57 -1.73 13.65
C VAL A 468 5.05 -3.09 13.17
N GLY A 469 4.13 -3.86 12.60
CA GLY A 469 4.46 -5.08 11.87
C GLY A 469 4.70 -4.82 10.39
N ALA A 470 5.05 -5.88 9.65
CA ALA A 470 5.31 -5.81 8.22
C ALA A 470 4.23 -6.53 7.40
N TYR A 471 3.77 -5.88 6.34
CA TYR A 471 3.03 -6.48 5.23
C TYR A 471 3.82 -6.24 3.94
N SER A 472 3.43 -6.85 2.81
CA SER A 472 4.09 -6.55 1.56
C SER A 472 3.20 -6.54 0.32
N GLU A 473 3.41 -5.55 -0.54
CA GLU A 473 2.97 -5.50 -1.94
C GLU A 473 4.07 -5.98 -2.90
N MET A 474 5.28 -6.25 -2.40
CA MET A 474 6.44 -6.63 -3.20
C MET A 474 6.40 -8.13 -3.52
N THR A 475 6.06 -8.44 -4.76
CA THR A 475 5.94 -9.83 -5.26
C THR A 475 6.74 -10.09 -6.53
N THR A 476 7.47 -9.09 -7.02
CA THR A 476 8.22 -9.21 -8.27
C THR A 476 9.61 -9.78 -7.98
N ILE A 477 9.89 -10.94 -8.55
CA ILE A 477 11.19 -11.61 -8.47
C ILE A 477 12.05 -11.20 -9.68
N SER A 478 13.34 -11.02 -9.46
CA SER A 478 14.34 -10.73 -10.50
C SER A 478 14.35 -11.81 -11.60
N ALA A 479 14.54 -11.40 -12.85
CA ALA A 479 14.44 -12.30 -14.00
C ALA A 479 15.55 -13.38 -14.04
N ASP A 480 16.65 -13.19 -13.32
CA ASP A 480 17.76 -14.12 -13.15
C ASP A 480 17.53 -15.15 -12.03
N ALA A 481 16.44 -15.02 -11.24
CA ALA A 481 16.03 -15.97 -10.23
C ALA A 481 14.65 -16.63 -10.52
N PRO A 482 14.39 -17.16 -11.74
CA PRO A 482 13.05 -17.62 -12.16
C PRO A 482 12.53 -18.84 -11.40
N ALA A 483 13.39 -19.54 -10.65
CA ALA A 483 13.00 -20.69 -9.82
C ALA A 483 12.26 -20.27 -8.53
N TYR A 484 12.37 -19.00 -8.15
CA TYR A 484 11.81 -18.47 -6.91
C TYR A 484 10.45 -17.82 -7.13
N GLN A 485 9.64 -17.86 -6.08
CA GLN A 485 8.36 -17.17 -5.97
C GLN A 485 8.31 -16.41 -4.65
N PRO A 486 7.60 -15.28 -4.58
CA PRO A 486 7.40 -14.57 -3.32
C PRO A 486 6.61 -15.44 -2.33
N ILE A 487 6.98 -15.41 -1.05
CA ILE A 487 6.32 -16.18 0.00
C ILE A 487 4.96 -15.60 0.34
N ALA A 488 4.88 -14.29 0.59
CA ALA A 488 3.61 -13.60 0.78
C ALA A 488 3.03 -13.17 -0.57
N CYS A 489 1.71 -13.27 -0.72
CA CYS A 489 1.01 -12.59 -1.81
C CYS A 489 0.96 -11.08 -1.58
N ALA A 490 0.73 -10.31 -2.65
CA ALA A 490 0.60 -8.86 -2.58
C ALA A 490 -0.57 -8.48 -1.65
N GLY A 491 -0.30 -7.62 -0.66
CA GLY A 491 -1.22 -7.24 0.41
C GLY A 491 -1.25 -8.22 1.58
N GLY A 492 -0.51 -9.33 1.54
CA GLY A 492 -0.36 -10.28 2.65
C GLY A 492 0.60 -9.79 3.74
N LEU A 493 0.59 -10.44 4.91
CA LEU A 493 1.60 -10.17 5.94
C LEU A 493 2.97 -10.66 5.47
N SER A 494 4.00 -9.87 5.74
CA SER A 494 5.37 -10.20 5.35
C SER A 494 5.85 -11.43 6.15
N PRO A 495 6.58 -12.37 5.54
CA PRO A 495 7.16 -13.52 6.27
C PRO A 495 8.16 -13.09 7.36
N TYR A 496 8.67 -11.86 7.29
CA TYR A 496 9.54 -11.29 8.31
C TYR A 496 8.78 -10.89 9.59
N THR A 497 7.47 -10.63 9.54
CA THR A 497 6.78 -10.06 10.70
C THR A 497 6.58 -11.09 11.82
N THR A 498 6.56 -10.58 13.04
CA THR A 498 6.12 -11.31 14.24
C THR A 498 4.74 -10.80 14.68
N THR A 499 4.01 -11.56 15.49
CA THR A 499 2.64 -11.22 15.89
C THR A 499 2.38 -11.48 17.37
N SER A 500 1.22 -11.02 17.88
CA SER A 500 0.79 -11.35 19.25
C SER A 500 -0.12 -12.58 19.32
N ALA A 501 -0.22 -13.38 18.25
CA ALA A 501 -1.12 -14.53 18.16
C ALA A 501 -0.98 -15.53 19.32
N THR A 502 0.24 -15.69 19.85
CA THR A 502 0.56 -16.60 20.96
C THR A 502 0.26 -16.03 22.35
N TRP A 503 -0.12 -14.75 22.45
CA TRP A 503 -0.30 -14.07 23.73
C TRP A 503 -1.63 -14.42 24.38
N GLN A 504 -1.61 -14.50 25.71
CA GLN A 504 -2.78 -14.81 26.51
C GLN A 504 -3.85 -13.70 26.41
N GLN A 505 -5.09 -14.06 26.73
CA GLN A 505 -6.17 -13.08 26.85
C GLN A 505 -5.85 -12.06 27.96
N GLY A 506 -6.13 -10.78 27.70
CA GLY A 506 -5.83 -9.68 28.61
C GLY A 506 -4.63 -8.81 28.18
N TRP A 507 -3.71 -9.35 27.38
CA TRP A 507 -2.58 -8.59 26.81
C TRP A 507 -2.97 -7.82 25.56
N PRO A 508 -2.32 -6.69 25.25
CA PRO A 508 -2.74 -5.79 24.17
C PRO A 508 -2.64 -6.48 22.82
N TYR A 509 -3.53 -6.14 21.88
CA TYR A 509 -3.45 -6.61 20.50
C TYR A 509 -2.28 -5.92 19.80
N LYS A 510 -1.31 -6.69 19.31
CA LYS A 510 -0.13 -6.21 18.61
C LYS A 510 0.16 -7.07 17.35
N PRO A 511 0.73 -6.51 16.27
CA PRO A 511 1.10 -5.10 16.11
C PRO A 511 -0.15 -4.19 16.09
N ASP A 512 0.03 -2.88 16.25
CA ASP A 512 -1.09 -1.94 16.15
C ASP A 512 -1.45 -1.69 14.68
N ILE A 513 -0.44 -1.59 13.83
CA ILE A 513 -0.57 -1.39 12.38
C ILE A 513 0.48 -2.22 11.65
N VAL A 514 0.35 -2.31 10.33
CA VAL A 514 1.38 -2.89 9.46
C VAL A 514 1.75 -1.92 8.35
N MET A 515 3.04 -1.85 8.01
CA MET A 515 3.59 -1.05 6.90
C MET A 515 4.36 -1.96 5.94
N GLU A 516 4.70 -1.47 4.75
CA GLU A 516 5.54 -2.22 3.81
C GLU A 516 6.86 -2.57 4.52
N GLY A 517 7.24 -3.84 4.43
CA GLY A 517 8.47 -4.36 5.02
C GLY A 517 9.15 -5.38 4.11
N GLY A 518 8.80 -5.40 2.82
CA GLY A 518 9.35 -6.35 1.87
C GLY A 518 8.88 -7.78 2.11
N ASN A 519 9.43 -8.67 1.30
CA ASN A 519 9.01 -10.06 1.21
C ASN A 519 10.24 -10.97 1.10
N ALA A 520 10.04 -12.26 1.34
CA ALA A 520 11.05 -13.28 1.12
C ALA A 520 10.62 -14.18 -0.04
N ALA A 521 11.56 -14.94 -0.58
CA ALA A 521 11.34 -15.82 -1.71
C ALA A 521 11.50 -17.29 -1.30
N ILE A 522 10.77 -18.16 -1.99
CA ILE A 522 10.84 -19.61 -1.85
C ILE A 522 10.91 -20.28 -3.23
N GLU A 523 11.73 -21.30 -3.38
CA GLU A 523 11.73 -22.15 -4.56
C GLU A 523 11.01 -23.49 -4.30
N ALA A 524 10.76 -24.28 -5.36
CA ALA A 524 9.97 -25.51 -5.28
C ALA A 524 10.54 -26.58 -4.32
N SER A 525 11.84 -26.52 -3.99
CA SER A 525 12.48 -27.42 -3.02
C SER A 525 12.11 -27.11 -1.56
N GLY A 526 11.53 -25.94 -1.31
CA GLY A 526 11.32 -25.38 0.03
C GLY A 526 12.48 -24.53 0.54
N PHE A 527 13.54 -24.33 -0.24
CA PHE A 527 14.61 -23.39 0.09
C PHE A 527 14.10 -21.95 0.04
N THR A 528 14.40 -21.18 1.09
CA THR A 528 13.95 -19.79 1.26
C THR A 528 15.13 -18.84 1.32
N SER A 529 14.94 -17.63 0.78
CA SER A 529 15.97 -16.59 0.73
C SER A 529 15.34 -15.20 0.80
N SER A 530 16.07 -14.24 1.37
CA SER A 530 15.81 -12.82 1.07
C SER A 530 16.19 -12.53 -0.39
N MET A 531 15.58 -11.50 -0.96
CA MET A 531 15.90 -11.02 -2.31
C MET A 531 15.81 -9.50 -2.37
N ASP A 532 16.76 -8.90 -3.09
CA ASP A 532 16.85 -7.45 -3.28
C ASP A 532 15.60 -6.89 -3.97
N SER A 533 15.03 -7.64 -4.92
CA SER A 533 13.80 -7.26 -5.64
C SER A 533 12.54 -7.21 -4.76
N LEU A 534 12.64 -7.76 -3.55
CA LEU A 534 11.57 -7.81 -2.56
C LEU A 534 11.84 -6.89 -1.36
N SER A 535 12.78 -5.95 -1.49
CA SER A 535 13.18 -5.01 -0.43
C SER A 535 12.85 -3.56 -0.83
N LEU A 536 12.81 -2.66 0.16
CA LEU A 536 12.61 -1.23 -0.06
C LEU A 536 13.93 -0.52 -0.38
N LEU A 537 13.87 0.55 -1.17
CA LEU A 537 15.04 1.38 -1.48
C LEU A 537 15.15 2.56 -0.50
N THR A 538 16.35 2.80 0.01
CA THR A 538 16.64 3.90 0.94
C THR A 538 18.07 4.43 0.76
N THR A 539 18.48 5.38 1.59
CA THR A 539 19.82 6.00 1.57
C THR A 539 20.89 5.06 2.14
N GLY A 540 22.03 5.00 1.47
CA GLY A 540 23.22 4.28 1.92
C GLY A 540 24.01 5.05 2.98
N HIS A 541 24.80 4.33 3.78
CA HIS A 541 25.58 4.90 4.86
C HIS A 541 27.00 5.31 4.44
N GLU A 542 27.50 4.81 3.31
CA GLU A 542 28.81 5.16 2.73
C GLU A 542 28.63 5.81 1.34
N PRO A 543 28.27 7.10 1.26
CA PRO A 543 27.98 7.78 -0.01
C PRO A 543 29.12 7.75 -1.03
N HIS A 544 30.35 7.49 -0.59
CA HIS A 544 31.53 7.38 -1.44
C HIS A 544 31.68 5.99 -2.10
N GLU A 545 30.98 4.97 -1.58
CA GLU A 545 30.93 3.62 -2.15
C GLU A 545 29.58 3.36 -2.84
N ARG A 546 28.48 3.68 -2.15
CA ARG A 546 27.11 3.44 -2.62
C ARG A 546 26.13 4.44 -2.01
N LEU A 547 25.31 5.08 -2.86
CA LEU A 547 24.31 6.07 -2.45
C LEU A 547 22.99 5.43 -2.03
N PHE A 548 22.60 4.32 -2.63
CA PHE A 548 21.35 3.63 -2.30
C PHE A 548 21.59 2.30 -1.60
N ALA A 549 20.80 2.04 -0.55
CA ALA A 549 20.78 0.79 0.18
C ALA A 549 19.39 0.15 0.13
N LEU A 550 19.33 -1.12 0.49
CA LEU A 550 18.09 -1.88 0.59
C LEU A 550 17.75 -2.10 2.05
N SER A 551 16.49 -1.93 2.41
CA SER A 551 16.00 -2.18 3.76
C SER A 551 14.70 -3.00 3.70
N TRP A 552 14.50 -3.86 4.70
CA TRP A 552 13.38 -4.78 4.74
C TRP A 552 12.95 -5.07 6.18
N ALA A 553 11.96 -5.93 6.32
CA ALA A 553 11.36 -6.37 7.56
C ALA A 553 10.76 -5.23 8.41
N THR A 554 10.58 -5.48 9.71
CA THR A 554 9.84 -4.56 10.60
C THR A 554 10.62 -3.29 10.94
N SER A 555 11.94 -3.26 10.72
CA SER A 555 12.75 -2.04 10.83
C SER A 555 12.36 -1.05 9.73
N ALA A 556 12.33 -1.48 8.47
CA ALA A 556 11.88 -0.64 7.36
C ALA A 556 10.44 -0.12 7.57
N SER A 557 9.54 -1.01 8.00
CA SER A 557 8.16 -0.67 8.36
C SER A 557 8.08 0.41 9.45
N THR A 558 8.99 0.36 10.44
CA THR A 558 9.07 1.34 11.54
C THR A 558 9.54 2.70 11.04
N GLY A 559 10.54 2.75 10.17
CA GLY A 559 11.01 3.99 9.52
C GLY A 559 9.87 4.68 8.76
N LEU A 560 9.15 3.93 7.92
CA LEU A 560 7.98 4.45 7.18
C LEU A 560 6.87 4.97 8.11
N ALA A 561 6.55 4.23 9.17
CA ALA A 561 5.53 4.64 10.14
C ALA A 561 5.92 5.92 10.89
N ALA A 562 7.19 6.04 11.28
CA ALA A 562 7.71 7.22 11.95
C ALA A 562 7.63 8.46 11.04
N GLY A 563 8.04 8.33 9.78
CA GLY A 563 7.90 9.38 8.78
C GLY A 563 6.45 9.80 8.55
N MET A 564 5.52 8.84 8.49
CA MET A 564 4.10 9.14 8.39
C MET A 564 3.57 9.88 9.63
N CYS A 565 3.97 9.48 10.84
CA CYS A 565 3.61 10.19 12.07
C CYS A 565 4.14 11.63 12.08
N ALA A 566 5.39 11.85 11.66
CA ALA A 566 5.99 13.18 11.61
C ALA A 566 5.30 14.08 10.58
N ARG A 567 4.90 13.54 9.42
CA ARG A 567 4.08 14.27 8.43
C ARG A 567 2.72 14.70 8.98
N ILE A 568 2.06 13.84 9.77
CA ILE A 568 0.81 14.20 10.47
C ILE A 568 1.07 15.29 11.51
N ALA A 569 2.13 15.16 12.31
CA ALA A 569 2.49 16.14 13.34
C ALA A 569 2.87 17.50 12.75
N ALA A 570 3.55 17.52 11.60
CA ALA A 570 3.88 18.72 10.83
C ALA A 570 2.62 19.38 10.26
N SER A 571 1.68 18.59 9.73
CA SER A 571 0.41 19.10 9.17
C SER A 571 -0.55 19.61 10.26
N TYR A 572 -0.48 19.03 11.46
CA TYR A 572 -1.30 19.41 12.61
C TYR A 572 -0.44 19.71 13.85
N PRO A 573 0.26 20.87 13.90
CA PRO A 573 1.17 21.23 14.98
C PRO A 573 0.50 21.51 16.33
N SER A 574 -0.79 21.26 16.51
CA SER A 574 -1.49 21.36 17.79
C SER A 574 -1.96 20.00 18.32
N PHE A 575 -1.89 18.94 17.50
CA PHE A 575 -2.34 17.61 17.92
C PHE A 575 -1.41 17.02 18.98
N TRP A 576 -2.00 16.25 19.90
CA TRP A 576 -1.24 15.49 20.89
C TRP A 576 -0.59 14.25 20.25
N PRO A 577 0.51 13.75 20.83
CA PRO A 577 1.09 12.45 20.46
C PRO A 577 0.06 11.33 20.36
N GLU A 578 -0.89 11.25 21.31
CA GLU A 578 -1.95 10.24 21.29
C GLU A 578 -2.92 10.43 20.13
N THR A 579 -3.15 11.67 19.69
CA THR A 579 -3.99 11.97 18.52
C THR A 579 -3.32 11.52 17.24
N VAL A 580 -2.01 11.77 17.09
CA VAL A 580 -1.23 11.27 15.95
C VAL A 580 -1.28 9.73 15.92
N ARG A 581 -1.04 9.08 17.06
CA ARG A 581 -1.19 7.61 17.19
C ARG A 581 -2.60 7.13 16.82
N GLY A 582 -3.63 7.80 17.31
CA GLY A 582 -5.02 7.50 16.99
C GLY A 582 -5.32 7.64 15.50
N LEU A 583 -4.80 8.69 14.84
CA LEU A 583 -4.93 8.89 13.41
C LEU A 583 -4.27 7.77 12.61
N MET A 584 -3.08 7.32 13.00
CA MET A 584 -2.44 6.15 12.38
C MET A 584 -3.38 4.94 12.40
N VAL A 585 -3.85 4.56 13.59
CA VAL A 585 -4.73 3.39 13.79
C VAL A 585 -6.07 3.53 13.06
N HIS A 586 -6.76 4.67 13.20
CA HIS A 586 -8.09 4.85 12.59
C HIS A 586 -8.02 5.13 11.08
N SER A 587 -6.86 5.55 10.57
CA SER A 587 -6.59 5.61 9.14
C SER A 587 -6.27 4.22 8.54
N ALA A 588 -6.08 3.18 9.36
CA ALA A 588 -5.72 1.86 8.86
C ALA A 588 -6.89 1.06 8.27
N ARG A 589 -6.59 0.20 7.28
CA ARG A 589 -7.51 -0.79 6.70
C ARG A 589 -6.79 -2.10 6.47
N TRP A 590 -7.49 -3.20 6.75
CA TRP A 590 -7.05 -4.51 6.31
C TRP A 590 -7.17 -4.63 4.80
N THR A 591 -6.15 -5.19 4.18
CA THR A 591 -6.15 -5.55 2.76
C THR A 591 -7.09 -6.75 2.52
N PRO A 592 -7.50 -7.01 1.26
CA PRO A 592 -8.27 -8.21 0.95
C PRO A 592 -7.58 -9.52 1.41
N PRO A 593 -6.27 -9.77 1.15
CA PRO A 593 -5.59 -10.97 1.63
C PRO A 593 -5.62 -11.17 3.15
N MET A 594 -5.49 -10.09 3.93
CA MET A 594 -5.59 -10.15 5.40
C MET A 594 -7.00 -10.58 5.84
N LEU A 595 -8.04 -9.99 5.23
CA LEU A 595 -9.42 -10.35 5.51
C LEU A 595 -9.74 -11.78 5.10
N ASP A 596 -9.28 -12.22 3.93
CA ASP A 596 -9.55 -13.56 3.42
C ASP A 596 -8.90 -14.63 4.30
N THR A 597 -7.71 -14.35 4.84
CA THR A 597 -6.97 -15.26 5.71
C THR A 597 -7.61 -15.39 7.09
N TYR A 598 -7.97 -14.28 7.74
CA TYR A 598 -8.41 -14.30 9.14
C TYR A 598 -9.93 -14.17 9.34
N THR A 599 -10.68 -13.80 8.31
CA THR A 599 -12.15 -13.74 8.30
C THR A 599 -12.73 -14.53 7.11
N PRO A 600 -12.42 -15.84 6.99
CA PRO A 600 -12.78 -16.64 5.81
C PRO A 600 -14.29 -16.64 5.57
N GLY A 601 -14.69 -16.53 4.30
CA GLY A 601 -16.09 -16.42 3.90
C GLY A 601 -16.79 -15.13 4.41
N GLY A 602 -16.01 -14.11 4.78
CA GLY A 602 -16.52 -12.84 5.31
C GLY A 602 -17.05 -12.92 6.75
N GLN A 603 -16.74 -13.99 7.48
CA GLN A 603 -17.24 -14.20 8.84
C GLN A 603 -16.53 -13.28 9.84
N ARG A 604 -17.25 -12.28 10.35
CA ARG A 604 -16.78 -11.34 11.39
C ARG A 604 -17.44 -11.65 12.72
N ASN A 605 -16.88 -12.62 13.45
CA ASN A 605 -17.26 -12.95 14.81
C ASN A 605 -16.12 -12.62 15.77
N GLN A 606 -16.35 -12.75 17.07
CA GLN A 606 -15.37 -12.37 18.09
C GLN A 606 -14.04 -13.15 17.95
N ALA A 607 -14.07 -14.41 17.52
CA ALA A 607 -12.86 -15.22 17.35
C ALA A 607 -12.05 -14.79 16.11
N THR A 608 -12.71 -14.64 14.96
CA THR A 608 -12.04 -14.22 13.71
C THR A 608 -11.49 -12.79 13.82
N MET A 609 -12.25 -11.88 14.44
CA MET A 609 -11.77 -10.51 14.69
C MET A 609 -10.58 -10.48 15.65
N ARG A 610 -10.54 -11.34 16.68
CA ARG A 610 -9.36 -11.47 17.53
C ARG A 610 -8.14 -11.96 16.76
N GLN A 611 -8.30 -12.98 15.92
CA GLN A 611 -7.20 -13.49 15.09
C GLN A 611 -6.67 -12.40 14.15
N LEU A 612 -7.57 -11.69 13.49
CA LEU A 612 -7.22 -10.58 12.61
C LEU A 612 -6.45 -9.48 13.34
N LEU A 613 -6.92 -9.02 14.50
CA LEU A 613 -6.23 -8.00 15.32
C LEU A 613 -4.87 -8.49 15.85
N ARG A 614 -4.77 -9.76 16.23
CA ARG A 614 -3.54 -10.36 16.76
C ARG A 614 -2.43 -10.50 15.72
N HIS A 615 -2.77 -10.56 14.42
CA HIS A 615 -1.81 -10.72 13.33
C HIS A 615 -1.59 -9.41 12.56
N CYS A 616 -2.67 -8.72 12.19
CA CYS A 616 -2.63 -7.57 11.28
C CYS A 616 -2.78 -6.23 12.01
N GLY A 617 -3.01 -6.22 13.31
CA GLY A 617 -3.45 -5.01 14.01
C GLY A 617 -4.71 -4.44 13.37
N TYR A 618 -4.71 -3.12 13.16
CA TYR A 618 -5.78 -2.40 12.46
C TYR A 618 -5.56 -2.30 10.93
N GLY A 619 -4.48 -2.92 10.42
CA GLY A 619 -4.13 -2.98 8.99
C GLY A 619 -3.16 -1.87 8.56
N VAL A 620 -3.23 -1.50 7.28
CA VAL A 620 -2.32 -0.55 6.62
C VAL A 620 -2.88 0.88 6.74
N PRO A 621 -2.17 1.82 7.40
CA PRO A 621 -2.59 3.22 7.51
C PRO A 621 -2.53 3.94 6.16
N SER A 622 -3.29 5.03 6.04
CA SER A 622 -3.33 5.84 4.82
C SER A 622 -3.11 7.30 5.17
N LEU A 623 -1.97 7.86 4.72
CA LEU A 623 -1.61 9.25 5.01
C LEU A 623 -2.70 10.22 4.58
N LYS A 624 -3.26 10.05 3.36
CA LYS A 624 -4.38 10.86 2.87
C LYS A 624 -5.58 10.87 3.83
N ARG A 625 -5.91 9.72 4.44
CA ARG A 625 -7.04 9.62 5.38
C ARG A 625 -6.70 10.09 6.80
N ALA A 626 -5.44 10.03 7.17
CA ALA A 626 -4.93 10.59 8.43
C ALA A 626 -4.83 12.13 8.37
N LEU A 627 -4.66 12.69 7.17
CA LEU A 627 -4.58 14.13 6.96
C LEU A 627 -5.92 14.78 6.64
N TYR A 628 -6.81 14.11 5.91
CA TYR A 628 -7.98 14.77 5.33
C TYR A 628 -9.30 14.05 5.60
N SER A 629 -10.34 14.83 5.82
CA SER A 629 -11.73 14.42 5.67
C SER A 629 -12.11 14.51 4.18
N ALA A 630 -12.92 13.56 3.70
CA ALA A 630 -13.51 13.62 2.37
C ALA A 630 -14.82 14.41 2.42
N SER A 631 -15.23 15.00 1.30
CA SER A 631 -16.52 15.70 1.18
C SER A 631 -17.73 14.83 1.57
N ASN A 632 -17.62 13.50 1.44
CA ASN A 632 -18.63 12.50 1.80
C ASN A 632 -18.29 11.65 3.05
N SER A 633 -17.15 11.89 3.71
CA SER A 633 -16.74 11.13 4.89
C SER A 633 -15.99 12.04 5.87
N LEU A 634 -16.65 12.36 6.98
CA LEU A 634 -16.18 13.29 7.98
C LEU A 634 -15.43 12.57 9.11
N THR A 635 -14.27 13.11 9.48
CA THR A 635 -13.53 12.70 10.68
C THR A 635 -13.62 13.81 11.73
N MET A 636 -14.13 13.47 12.91
CA MET A 636 -14.12 14.35 14.09
C MET A 636 -13.07 13.86 15.09
N ILE A 637 -12.24 14.78 15.56
CA ILE A 637 -11.14 14.56 16.48
C ILE A 637 -11.47 15.30 17.78
N VAL A 638 -11.47 14.58 18.91
CA VAL A 638 -11.68 15.18 20.24
C VAL A 638 -10.49 14.81 21.11
N GLN A 639 -9.79 15.84 21.60
CA GLN A 639 -8.68 15.72 22.54
C GLN A 639 -9.15 16.20 23.91
N ASP A 640 -9.32 15.28 24.86
CA ASP A 640 -9.78 15.62 26.21
C ASP A 640 -9.32 14.60 27.27
N LEU A 641 -9.67 14.86 28.53
CA LEU A 641 -9.40 14.01 29.68
C LEU A 641 -10.62 13.13 29.99
N ILE A 642 -10.42 11.83 30.17
CA ILE A 642 -11.46 10.94 30.67
C ILE A 642 -11.03 10.43 32.04
N GLN A 643 -11.92 10.51 33.02
CA GLN A 643 -11.73 9.91 34.33
C GLN A 643 -12.63 8.68 34.46
N PRO A 644 -12.14 7.47 34.10
CA PRO A 644 -12.97 6.26 34.07
C PRO A 644 -13.28 5.73 35.48
N TYR A 645 -12.45 6.06 36.47
CA TYR A 645 -12.60 5.62 37.85
C TYR A 645 -12.69 6.81 38.81
N HIS A 646 -13.69 6.78 39.69
CA HIS A 646 -13.77 7.66 40.84
C HIS A 646 -13.54 6.82 42.10
N LYS A 647 -12.75 7.37 43.04
CA LYS A 647 -12.51 6.71 44.32
C LYS A 647 -13.74 6.93 45.20
N VAL A 648 -14.36 5.83 45.66
CA VAL A 648 -15.42 5.88 46.68
C VAL A 648 -14.75 5.74 48.04
N ASP A 649 -14.94 6.69 48.95
CA ASP A 649 -14.36 6.62 50.29
C ASP A 649 -15.02 5.48 51.09
N GLY A 650 -14.18 4.51 51.49
CA GLY A 650 -14.57 3.43 52.39
C GLY A 650 -14.60 2.03 51.78
N TRP A 651 -13.47 1.52 51.27
CA TRP A 651 -13.20 0.07 51.26
C TRP A 651 -11.69 -0.22 51.14
N GLN A 652 -11.08 -0.69 52.24
CA GLN A 652 -9.72 -1.24 52.26
C GLN A 652 -9.79 -2.75 52.01
N ARG A 653 -9.46 -3.19 50.78
CA ARG A 653 -8.68 -4.41 50.47
C ARG A 653 -8.47 -4.51 48.95
N GLY A 654 -7.21 -4.42 48.52
CA GLY A 654 -6.75 -4.69 47.15
C GLY A 654 -6.69 -3.44 46.26
N GLY A 655 -5.48 -3.02 45.89
CA GLY A 655 -5.19 -1.70 45.34
C GLY A 655 -5.86 -1.39 44.00
N CYS A 656 -6.32 -0.15 43.87
CA CYS A 656 -6.49 0.53 42.59
C CYS A 656 -5.91 1.94 42.77
N THR A 657 -4.70 2.14 42.28
CA THR A 657 -4.03 3.43 42.17
C THR A 657 -4.69 4.25 41.06
N ARG A 658 -4.73 5.59 41.24
CA ARG A 658 -5.23 6.55 40.25
C ARG A 658 -4.67 6.23 38.85
N ALA A 659 -5.56 6.04 37.88
CA ALA A 659 -5.25 6.22 36.47
C ALA A 659 -6.14 7.35 35.96
N VAL A 660 -5.55 8.51 35.68
CA VAL A 660 -6.17 9.49 34.77
C VAL A 660 -5.86 8.95 33.39
N SER A 661 -6.86 8.42 32.69
CA SER A 661 -6.67 7.98 31.30
C SER A 661 -6.95 9.17 30.38
N TYR A 662 -5.93 9.61 29.65
CA TYR A 662 -6.16 10.56 28.57
C TYR A 662 -7.03 9.90 27.50
N GLY A 663 -8.20 10.46 27.26
CA GLY A 663 -9.22 9.84 26.41
C GLY A 663 -9.23 10.50 25.05
N PHE A 664 -8.93 9.74 24.02
CA PHE A 664 -9.14 10.15 22.64
C PHE A 664 -10.38 9.45 22.10
N ALA A 665 -11.36 10.23 21.63
CA ALA A 665 -12.55 9.69 20.96
C ALA A 665 -12.58 10.20 19.51
N MET A 666 -12.51 9.26 18.57
CA MET A 666 -12.65 9.53 17.14
C MET A 666 -13.91 8.86 16.63
N SER A 667 -14.83 9.64 16.07
CA SER A 667 -16.04 9.10 15.43
C SER A 667 -16.07 9.50 13.96
N ARG A 668 -16.40 8.52 13.10
CA ARG A 668 -16.47 8.71 11.66
C ARG A 668 -17.89 8.43 11.20
N TRP A 669 -18.52 9.43 10.60
CA TRP A 669 -19.91 9.37 10.14
C TRP A 669 -19.93 9.31 8.61
N ASN A 670 -20.55 8.28 8.04
CA ASN A 670 -20.87 8.24 6.61
C ASN A 670 -22.29 8.78 6.43
N ARG A 671 -22.48 9.80 5.59
CA ARG A 671 -23.83 10.17 5.15
C ARG A 671 -24.32 9.07 4.20
N CYS A 672 -25.20 8.19 4.67
CA CYS A 672 -26.12 7.51 3.76
C CYS A 672 -27.06 8.58 3.19
N ARG A 673 -27.04 8.78 1.88
CA ARG A 673 -28.15 9.39 1.16
C ARG A 673 -29.05 8.28 0.64
#